data_AF-A0A142NL52-F1
#
_entry.id   AF-A0A142NL52-F1
#
_cell.length_a   1.000
_cell.length_b   1.000
_cell.length_c   1.000
_cell.angle_alpha   90.00
_cell.angle_beta   90.00
_cell.angle_gamma   90.00
#
_symmetry.space_group_name_H-M   'P 1'
#
loop_
_entity.id
_entity.type
_entity.pdbx_description
1 polymer ?
#
loop_
_entity_poly.entity_id
_entity_poly.type
_entity_poly.pdbx_seq_one_letter_code
_entity_poly.pdbx_strand_id
1 'polypeptide(L)'
;MSRTASAVPVADWVTIPELYDDPFPIYERLRAEGGVHWVPAVNRYLITSYEAVSATEHDQDVFSADEEGSLQIRAMGHSMLRRDDPMHYEQRRAWQPVLKPGYVKRVWTKMYREVAEELLAELIGKGPGADLIWDFAAPYASETLRRMLGLYNADQSDLQRWSQTMIDATGNYADDPEIWAKGKKSFDEVDAALDEMLEYHLTHRDDSLISGLLSIPGDQMPIEQIRANIKMTIGGGLNEPRDALGVAALAMFENPEQRAAAVADPSLWPTVFEETVRWVAPIGMYSRQTTCETELAGKLLPAGAKLGICVLSANRDEDVWNDAHRFDIHREVKPHLAFSKGVHVCLGSWAARAEIAEVALPLLFNSLKGLDIDRTRETRIGGWVFRGMLSLPVTWDSAEDAPHYGIPTAQSNGRTDSGSQCGASAAPDAEGPRVAVVGAGPSGCFSAKEILRQVPGSRVDVFDRLPVPYGLLRYGVAADHQGTKSVSAQFDRLFTDSRATFIGNTELGVDMTMDELKSSYDSVVLASGLSHDRPLDIPGADLKHVYSAGRITRLLNGHPDERDDDGGLTDNPALGSRVAVIGQGNVAIDVLRLLTCDAQSLDGSDIDDSAYTPLRQDISRIDIIGRSTAGTAKFDPVMIREVGRMTGLVHELHGVDLSTRVPGKDAKLDALAELTDVTPSPAARDAIHVHWWFESTPEALTGDGAVSGVELRRPGEDSIRLDVDSVITAIGFVRDPMTSARQGICPVSPIPGDGKISDGLFAIGWLKGNGRGTIPDQRADARSLAAQIAAEVNAGSMTTGASGVTPHAKATDFASWRRIDLKERLGAGPGRCRSKITSRTELMAAAGDLSLDESLTDTSANSSEGLAPGLPVTVLFGTESGNAELVAEEIGTFLGDRDDLEITDLAEVTPDDLDPERFYLIICSTYGDGDVPRSATDFYQTLKTRDIDLQGIRFAVFGLGDASYTRTYSRGSELLTEALEARGAVGEAEYGRHDAGGAVPAAEAACEWTEGVLTTVGTELAAV
;
A
#
# COMPACT_ATOMS: atom_id res chain seq x y z
N MET A 1 32.27 12.50 -26.22
CA MET A 1 32.28 13.09 -27.57
C MET A 1 30.99 13.88 -27.72
N SER A 2 31.08 15.21 -27.82
CA SER A 2 29.92 16.10 -27.97
C SER A 2 29.32 15.87 -29.36
N ARG A 3 28.13 15.24 -29.42
CA ARG A 3 27.31 15.25 -30.64
C ARG A 3 26.68 16.63 -30.72
N THR A 4 26.96 17.38 -31.77
CA THR A 4 26.27 18.64 -32.06
C THR A 4 24.83 18.34 -32.43
N ALA A 5 23.86 18.76 -31.60
CA ALA A 5 22.44 18.64 -31.89
C ALA A 5 22.13 19.24 -33.27
N SER A 6 21.33 18.52 -34.07
CA SER A 6 20.98 18.93 -35.42
C SER A 6 19.65 19.71 -35.44
N ALA A 7 19.48 20.62 -36.40
CA ALA A 7 18.23 21.36 -36.55
C ALA A 7 17.05 20.41 -36.83
N VAL A 8 15.86 20.78 -36.35
CA VAL A 8 14.65 19.99 -36.57
C VAL A 8 14.21 20.08 -38.05
N PRO A 9 14.01 18.95 -38.76
CA PRO A 9 13.48 18.95 -40.12
C PRO A 9 12.03 19.44 -40.19
N VAL A 10 11.66 20.02 -41.35
CA VAL A 10 10.29 20.47 -41.64
C VAL A 10 9.58 19.44 -42.52
N ALA A 11 8.41 18.98 -42.10
CA ALA A 11 7.56 18.06 -42.85
C ALA A 11 6.32 18.80 -43.38
N ASP A 12 6.52 19.63 -44.41
CA ASP A 12 5.47 20.40 -45.08
C ASP A 12 4.56 19.58 -46.01
N TRP A 13 4.96 18.33 -46.27
CA TRP A 13 4.19 17.33 -47.02
C TRP A 13 3.07 16.69 -46.19
N VAL A 14 3.06 16.87 -44.86
CA VAL A 14 2.02 16.34 -43.99
C VAL A 14 0.78 17.22 -44.06
N THR A 15 -0.38 16.63 -44.39
CA THR A 15 -1.66 17.33 -44.42
C THR A 15 -2.63 16.79 -43.36
N ILE A 16 -3.47 17.67 -42.80
CA ILE A 16 -4.51 17.27 -41.82
C ILE A 16 -5.50 16.26 -42.42
N PRO A 17 -5.99 16.40 -43.68
CA PRO A 17 -6.90 15.40 -44.27
C PRO A 17 -6.29 14.00 -44.36
N GLU A 18 -5.01 13.87 -44.74
CA GLU A 18 -4.35 12.56 -44.81
C GLU A 18 -4.10 11.98 -43.41
N LEU A 19 -3.69 12.80 -42.43
CA LEU A 19 -3.60 12.38 -41.03
C LEU A 19 -4.95 11.86 -40.52
N TYR A 20 -6.05 12.54 -40.85
CA TYR A 20 -7.38 12.15 -40.41
C TYR A 20 -7.83 10.81 -41.02
N ASP A 21 -7.57 10.59 -42.30
CA ASP A 21 -7.96 9.37 -43.02
C ASP A 21 -7.12 8.17 -42.56
N ASP A 22 -5.80 8.23 -42.77
CA ASP A 22 -4.85 7.20 -42.38
C ASP A 22 -3.49 7.82 -41.97
N PRO A 23 -3.23 7.99 -40.66
CA PRO A 23 -2.01 8.63 -40.20
C PRO A 23 -0.79 7.69 -40.19
N PHE A 24 -0.97 6.37 -40.34
CA PHE A 24 0.12 5.41 -40.13
C PHE A 24 1.25 5.53 -41.15
N PRO A 25 1.00 5.67 -42.47
CA PRO A 25 2.07 5.88 -43.45
C PRO A 25 2.87 7.17 -43.20
N ILE A 26 2.19 8.21 -42.70
CA ILE A 26 2.83 9.48 -42.32
C ILE A 26 3.76 9.25 -41.11
N TYR A 27 3.25 8.60 -40.08
CA TYR A 27 4.01 8.31 -38.86
C TYR A 27 5.21 7.40 -39.10
N GLU A 28 5.08 6.36 -39.92
CA GLU A 28 6.19 5.48 -40.33
C GLU A 28 7.33 6.30 -40.96
N ARG A 29 6.99 7.20 -41.89
CA ARG A 29 7.99 8.09 -42.50
C ARG A 29 8.62 9.04 -41.49
N LEU A 30 7.83 9.65 -40.61
CA LEU A 30 8.35 10.56 -39.58
C LEU A 30 9.28 9.84 -38.60
N ARG A 31 8.97 8.60 -38.20
CA ARG A 31 9.86 7.76 -37.37
C ARG A 31 11.17 7.47 -38.11
N ALA A 32 11.09 6.99 -39.35
CA ALA A 32 12.26 6.67 -40.18
C ALA A 32 13.18 7.88 -40.45
N GLU A 33 12.62 9.10 -40.49
CA GLU A 33 13.36 10.36 -40.67
C GLU A 33 13.87 10.98 -39.35
N GLY A 34 13.72 10.29 -38.21
CA GLY A 34 14.33 10.64 -36.92
C GLY A 34 13.35 11.09 -35.82
N GLY A 35 12.05 10.89 -36.00
CA GLY A 35 11.06 10.92 -34.92
C GLY A 35 10.63 12.30 -34.39
N VAL A 36 11.31 13.39 -34.76
CA VAL A 36 11.01 14.77 -34.31
C VAL A 36 11.01 15.73 -35.49
N HIS A 37 9.82 16.26 -35.83
CA HIS A 37 9.62 17.09 -37.03
C HIS A 37 8.73 18.29 -36.75
N TRP A 38 9.08 19.46 -37.31
CA TRP A 38 8.16 20.58 -37.38
C TRP A 38 7.13 20.34 -38.49
N VAL A 39 5.83 20.36 -38.14
CA VAL A 39 4.73 20.15 -39.09
C VAL A 39 3.90 21.43 -39.20
N PRO A 40 4.10 22.23 -40.28
CA PRO A 40 3.42 23.53 -40.43
C PRO A 40 1.90 23.44 -40.40
N ALA A 41 1.31 22.39 -40.99
CA ALA A 41 -0.13 22.21 -41.05
C ALA A 41 -0.78 22.03 -39.66
N VAL A 42 -0.04 21.48 -38.70
CA VAL A 42 -0.47 21.27 -37.30
C VAL A 42 0.04 22.39 -36.38
N ASN A 43 1.01 23.19 -36.86
CA ASN A 43 1.70 24.22 -36.10
C ASN A 43 2.35 23.68 -34.80
N ARG A 44 2.94 22.49 -34.87
CA ARG A 44 3.58 21.78 -33.76
C ARG A 44 4.80 20.99 -34.22
N TYR A 45 5.67 20.68 -33.25
CA TYR A 45 6.68 19.64 -33.38
C TYR A 45 6.04 18.28 -33.08
N LEU A 46 5.89 17.41 -34.07
CA LEU A 46 5.39 16.06 -33.85
C LEU A 46 6.51 15.15 -33.36
N ILE A 47 6.24 14.45 -32.26
CA ILE A 47 7.13 13.49 -31.61
C ILE A 47 6.53 12.09 -31.85
N THR A 48 7.19 11.27 -32.65
CA THR A 48 6.57 10.05 -33.23
C THR A 48 7.23 8.73 -32.84
N SER A 49 8.49 8.73 -32.40
CA SER A 49 9.16 7.50 -31.92
C SER A 49 8.82 7.21 -30.45
N TYR A 50 8.76 5.93 -30.08
CA TYR A 50 8.46 5.49 -28.71
C TYR A 50 9.41 6.08 -27.67
N GLU A 51 10.72 6.06 -27.92
CA GLU A 51 11.73 6.59 -26.99
C GLU A 51 11.48 8.07 -26.69
N ALA A 52 11.30 8.88 -27.73
CA ALA A 52 11.07 10.32 -27.58
C ALA A 52 9.73 10.64 -26.91
N VAL A 53 8.65 9.93 -27.26
CA VAL A 53 7.34 10.10 -26.59
C VAL A 53 7.42 9.69 -25.12
N SER A 54 8.07 8.57 -24.81
CA SER A 54 8.26 8.13 -23.43
C SER A 54 9.08 9.15 -22.62
N ALA A 55 10.14 9.73 -23.21
CA ALA A 55 10.95 10.74 -22.53
C ALA A 55 10.14 11.97 -22.11
N THR A 56 9.18 12.42 -22.94
CA THR A 56 8.34 13.58 -22.60
C THR A 56 7.36 13.34 -21.44
N GLU A 57 7.12 12.09 -21.05
CA GLU A 57 6.22 11.77 -19.94
C GLU A 57 6.89 11.81 -18.57
N HIS A 58 8.21 11.65 -18.50
CA HIS A 58 8.94 11.48 -17.22
C HIS A 58 9.56 12.78 -16.70
N ASP A 59 9.42 13.89 -17.44
CA ASP A 59 10.05 15.18 -17.12
C ASP A 59 9.06 16.33 -17.38
N GLN A 60 8.14 16.54 -16.44
CA GLN A 60 7.15 17.62 -16.50
C GLN A 60 7.78 19.02 -16.36
N ASP A 61 8.97 19.11 -15.73
CA ASP A 61 9.68 20.38 -15.55
C ASP A 61 10.18 20.92 -16.89
N VAL A 62 10.60 20.04 -17.81
CA VAL A 62 10.98 20.41 -19.17
C VAL A 62 9.77 20.39 -20.11
N PHE A 63 8.95 19.34 -20.04
CA PHE A 63 7.81 19.11 -20.93
C PHE A 63 6.50 19.32 -20.17
N SER A 64 6.13 20.60 -20.01
CA SER A 64 4.94 21.01 -19.27
C SER A 64 3.65 20.60 -19.98
N ALA A 65 2.65 20.19 -19.21
CA ALA A 65 1.28 19.98 -19.68
C ALA A 65 0.48 21.29 -19.80
N ASP A 66 0.94 22.39 -19.19
CA ASP A 66 0.27 23.69 -19.15
C ASP A 66 0.66 24.57 -20.36
N GLU A 67 0.14 24.20 -21.53
CA GLU A 67 0.44 24.93 -22.77
C GLU A 67 -0.26 26.30 -22.88
N GLU A 68 0.52 27.33 -23.22
CA GLU A 68 0.01 28.66 -23.54
C GLU A 68 -0.93 28.64 -24.76
N GLY A 69 -2.16 29.16 -24.61
CA GLY A 69 -3.16 29.18 -25.68
C GLY A 69 -3.71 27.79 -26.03
N SER A 70 -3.69 26.86 -25.09
CA SER A 70 -4.23 25.50 -25.24
C SER A 70 -5.69 25.50 -25.70
N LEU A 71 -5.96 24.77 -26.79
CA LEU A 71 -7.32 24.52 -27.28
C LEU A 71 -8.17 23.77 -26.26
N GLN A 72 -7.55 22.86 -25.50
CA GLN A 72 -8.24 22.09 -24.47
C GLN A 72 -8.67 22.98 -23.30
N ILE A 73 -7.80 23.90 -22.85
CA ILE A 73 -8.16 24.86 -21.80
C ILE A 73 -9.35 25.72 -22.27
N ARG A 74 -9.37 26.14 -23.54
CA ARG A 74 -10.49 26.88 -24.12
C ARG A 74 -11.78 26.04 -24.23
N ALA A 75 -11.66 24.76 -24.56
CA ALA A 75 -12.81 23.87 -24.79
C ALA A 75 -13.44 23.33 -23.50
N MET A 76 -12.64 23.07 -22.46
CA MET A 76 -13.06 22.33 -21.26
C MET A 76 -12.75 23.06 -19.94
N GLY A 77 -11.98 24.15 -19.98
CA GLY A 77 -11.45 24.80 -18.79
C GLY A 77 -10.10 24.22 -18.34
N HIS A 78 -9.50 24.84 -17.32
CA HIS A 78 -8.13 24.51 -16.88
C HIS A 78 -8.10 23.35 -15.87
N SER A 79 -8.41 22.15 -16.38
CA SER A 79 -8.43 20.88 -15.64
C SER A 79 -7.04 20.42 -15.19
N MET A 80 -7.00 19.41 -14.30
CA MET A 80 -5.75 18.77 -13.85
C MET A 80 -4.88 18.24 -15.01
N LEU A 81 -5.47 17.82 -16.12
CA LEU A 81 -4.74 17.29 -17.30
C LEU A 81 -3.90 18.34 -18.04
N ARG A 82 -4.08 19.62 -17.72
CA ARG A 82 -3.31 20.75 -18.30
C ARG A 82 -2.64 21.58 -17.21
N ARG A 83 -2.19 20.91 -16.14
CA ARG A 83 -1.42 21.49 -15.04
C ARG A 83 -0.24 20.58 -14.75
N ASP A 84 0.85 21.16 -14.26
CA ASP A 84 1.95 20.39 -13.69
C ASP A 84 1.79 20.32 -12.15
N ASP A 85 2.60 19.49 -11.51
CA ASP A 85 2.67 19.43 -10.06
C ASP A 85 3.25 20.73 -9.47
N PRO A 86 2.83 21.13 -8.25
CA PRO A 86 1.98 20.38 -7.30
C PRO A 86 0.47 20.47 -7.54
N MET A 87 0.00 21.43 -8.35
CA MET A 87 -1.44 21.68 -8.52
C MET A 87 -2.18 20.50 -9.17
N HIS A 88 -1.52 19.80 -10.10
CA HIS A 88 -2.06 18.58 -10.69
C HIS A 88 -2.30 17.49 -9.62
N TYR A 89 -1.29 17.18 -8.81
CA TYR A 89 -1.37 16.13 -7.80
C TYR A 89 -2.53 16.33 -6.81
N GLU A 90 -2.72 17.55 -6.32
CA GLU A 90 -3.81 17.88 -5.39
C GLU A 90 -5.19 17.54 -5.97
N GLN A 91 -5.45 17.95 -7.22
CA GLN A 91 -6.72 17.67 -7.88
C GLN A 91 -6.89 16.19 -8.23
N ARG A 92 -5.81 15.55 -8.70
CA ARG A 92 -5.80 14.12 -9.03
C ARG A 92 -6.10 13.26 -7.81
N ARG A 93 -5.50 13.57 -6.66
CA ARG A 93 -5.71 12.85 -5.39
C ARG A 93 -7.18 12.84 -4.98
N ALA A 94 -7.90 13.93 -5.20
CA ALA A 94 -9.34 14.02 -4.91
C ALA A 94 -10.21 13.21 -5.88
N TRP A 95 -9.78 13.05 -7.14
CA TRP A 95 -10.50 12.32 -8.19
C TRP A 95 -10.27 10.80 -8.15
N GLN A 96 -9.15 10.36 -7.59
CA GLN A 96 -8.68 8.96 -7.62
C GLN A 96 -9.55 7.93 -6.87
N PRO A 97 -10.16 8.20 -5.70
CA PRO A 97 -10.72 7.16 -4.84
C PRO A 97 -11.74 6.24 -5.53
N VAL A 98 -12.65 6.80 -6.32
CA VAL A 98 -13.71 6.05 -7.01
C VAL A 98 -13.21 5.32 -8.26
N LEU A 99 -11.97 5.55 -8.69
CA LEU A 99 -11.39 4.96 -9.91
C LEU A 99 -10.30 3.91 -9.60
N LYS A 100 -10.05 3.63 -8.32
CA LYS A 100 -9.10 2.59 -7.88
C LYS A 100 -9.59 1.18 -8.29
N PRO A 101 -8.69 0.22 -8.56
CA PRO A 101 -9.04 -1.14 -9.00
C PRO A 101 -10.10 -1.81 -8.12
N GLY A 102 -9.88 -1.83 -6.80
CA GLY A 102 -10.82 -2.44 -5.85
C GLY A 102 -12.19 -1.75 -5.78
N TYR A 103 -12.26 -0.45 -6.08
CA TYR A 103 -13.53 0.28 -6.18
C TYR A 103 -14.25 -0.07 -7.48
N VAL A 104 -13.53 -0.08 -8.61
CA VAL A 104 -14.04 -0.50 -9.92
C VAL A 104 -14.64 -1.90 -9.85
N LYS A 105 -13.91 -2.86 -9.29
CA LYS A 105 -14.37 -4.24 -9.17
C LYS A 105 -15.62 -4.39 -8.31
N ARG A 106 -15.64 -3.75 -7.13
CA ARG A 106 -16.73 -3.88 -6.16
C ARG A 106 -18.00 -3.13 -6.57
N VAL A 107 -17.85 -1.97 -7.19
CA VAL A 107 -18.96 -1.05 -7.47
C VAL A 107 -19.29 -1.03 -8.97
N TRP A 108 -18.31 -0.68 -9.81
CA TRP A 108 -18.58 -0.37 -11.21
C TRP A 108 -18.80 -1.60 -12.08
N THR A 109 -18.09 -2.70 -11.87
CA THR A 109 -18.23 -3.91 -12.71
C THR A 109 -19.67 -4.45 -12.69
N LYS A 110 -20.38 -4.35 -11.55
CA LYS A 110 -21.80 -4.71 -11.48
C LYS A 110 -22.65 -3.79 -12.36
N MET A 111 -22.48 -2.48 -12.22
CA MET A 111 -23.19 -1.48 -13.01
C MET A 111 -22.91 -1.63 -14.52
N TYR A 112 -21.66 -1.91 -14.90
CA TYR A 112 -21.27 -2.18 -16.29
C TYR A 112 -22.05 -3.36 -16.87
N ARG A 113 -22.15 -4.49 -16.14
CA ARG A 113 -22.94 -5.65 -16.61
C ARG A 113 -24.40 -5.30 -16.80
N GLU A 114 -25.01 -4.61 -15.84
CA GLU A 114 -26.41 -4.18 -15.93
C GLU A 114 -26.66 -3.36 -17.21
N VAL A 115 -25.84 -2.34 -17.47
CA VAL A 115 -25.98 -1.48 -18.65
C VAL A 115 -25.68 -2.25 -19.95
N ALA A 116 -24.65 -3.10 -19.95
CA ALA A 116 -24.27 -3.87 -21.13
C ALA A 116 -25.36 -4.87 -21.55
N GLU A 117 -26.01 -5.52 -20.59
CA GLU A 117 -27.09 -6.48 -20.86
C GLU A 117 -28.35 -5.80 -21.39
N GLU A 118 -28.72 -4.65 -20.81
CA GLU A 118 -29.82 -3.81 -21.31
C GLU A 118 -29.59 -3.39 -22.77
N LEU A 119 -28.40 -2.86 -23.07
CA LEU A 119 -28.07 -2.39 -24.42
C LEU A 119 -27.86 -3.53 -25.42
N LEU A 120 -27.39 -4.70 -24.98
CA LEU A 120 -27.34 -5.89 -25.83
C LEU A 120 -28.76 -6.29 -26.27
N ALA A 121 -29.73 -6.26 -25.35
CA ALA A 121 -31.12 -6.59 -25.68
C ALA A 121 -31.71 -5.58 -26.69
N GLU A 122 -31.37 -4.29 -26.57
CA GLU A 122 -31.76 -3.28 -27.56
C GLU A 122 -31.11 -3.53 -28.93
N LEU A 123 -29.82 -3.87 -28.96
CA LEU A 123 -29.09 -4.22 -30.19
C LEU A 123 -29.73 -5.44 -30.87
N ILE A 124 -30.05 -6.49 -30.11
CA ILE A 124 -30.76 -7.68 -30.61
C ILE A 124 -32.14 -7.30 -31.17
N GLY A 125 -32.86 -6.41 -30.49
CA GLY A 125 -34.17 -5.91 -30.93
C GLY A 125 -34.13 -5.12 -32.24
N LYS A 126 -33.03 -4.41 -32.53
CA LYS A 126 -32.80 -3.74 -33.83
C LYS A 126 -32.51 -4.76 -34.95
N GLY A 127 -31.86 -5.87 -34.61
CA GLY A 127 -31.59 -6.99 -35.51
C GLY A 127 -30.32 -6.83 -36.35
N PRO A 128 -29.96 -7.87 -37.14
CA PRO A 128 -28.77 -7.86 -37.99
C PRO A 128 -28.75 -6.67 -38.94
N GLY A 129 -27.56 -6.06 -39.10
CA GLY A 129 -27.36 -4.81 -39.84
C GLY A 129 -27.31 -3.57 -38.97
N ALA A 130 -27.48 -3.68 -37.65
CA ALA A 130 -27.26 -2.60 -36.68
C ALA A 130 -25.80 -2.09 -36.70
N ASP A 131 -25.57 -0.84 -36.29
CA ASP A 131 -24.24 -0.24 -36.19
C ASP A 131 -23.72 -0.39 -34.75
N LEU A 132 -22.72 -1.25 -34.55
CA LEU A 132 -22.20 -1.57 -33.22
C LEU A 132 -21.72 -0.32 -32.45
N ILE A 133 -21.25 0.71 -33.16
CA ILE A 133 -20.77 1.94 -32.50
C ILE A 133 -21.94 2.72 -31.91
N TRP A 134 -22.94 3.02 -32.73
CA TRP A 134 -24.03 3.93 -32.33
C TRP A 134 -25.19 3.21 -31.65
N ASP A 135 -25.33 1.90 -31.88
CA ASP A 135 -26.41 1.09 -31.31
C ASP A 135 -25.99 0.33 -30.04
N PHE A 136 -24.69 0.28 -29.71
CA PHE A 136 -24.20 -0.35 -28.47
C PHE A 136 -23.05 0.41 -27.81
N ALA A 137 -21.90 0.60 -28.47
CA ALA A 137 -20.68 1.06 -27.82
C ALA A 137 -20.76 2.49 -27.27
N ALA A 138 -21.27 3.44 -28.06
CA ALA A 138 -21.46 4.82 -27.64
C ALA A 138 -22.55 4.93 -26.56
N PRO A 139 -23.73 4.30 -26.70
CA PRO A 139 -24.69 4.18 -25.61
C PRO A 139 -24.07 3.61 -24.31
N TYR A 140 -23.31 2.52 -24.42
CA TYR A 140 -22.72 1.84 -23.28
C TYR A 140 -21.75 2.75 -22.52
N ALA A 141 -20.73 3.26 -23.20
CA ALA A 141 -19.74 4.17 -22.62
C ALA A 141 -20.35 5.45 -22.03
N SER A 142 -21.45 5.94 -22.60
CA SER A 142 -22.10 7.15 -22.10
C SER A 142 -22.96 6.91 -20.87
N GLU A 143 -23.71 5.81 -20.79
CA GLU A 143 -24.52 5.50 -19.61
C GLU A 143 -23.67 5.05 -18.42
N THR A 144 -22.61 4.27 -18.65
CA THR A 144 -21.64 3.88 -17.60
C THR A 144 -20.97 5.12 -17.01
N LEU A 145 -20.46 6.02 -17.87
CA LEU A 145 -19.85 7.27 -17.42
C LEU A 145 -20.84 8.18 -16.68
N ARG A 146 -22.10 8.25 -17.13
CA ARG A 146 -23.15 9.04 -16.47
C ARG A 146 -23.33 8.65 -15.02
N ARG A 147 -23.44 7.34 -14.77
CA ARG A 147 -23.62 6.76 -13.43
C ARG A 147 -22.35 6.92 -12.58
N MET A 148 -21.18 6.72 -13.17
CA MET A 148 -19.90 6.93 -12.48
C MET A 148 -19.72 8.39 -12.05
N LEU A 149 -20.09 9.36 -12.89
CA LEU A 149 -20.01 10.77 -12.55
C LEU A 149 -21.07 11.19 -11.52
N GLY A 150 -22.25 10.57 -11.56
CA GLY A 150 -23.41 10.98 -10.75
C GLY A 150 -24.21 12.11 -11.40
N LEU A 151 -24.18 12.23 -12.74
CA LEU A 151 -24.92 13.25 -13.50
C LEU A 151 -26.33 12.78 -13.86
N TYR A 152 -27.18 12.62 -12.85
CA TYR A 152 -28.50 11.99 -13.01
C TYR A 152 -29.55 12.85 -13.72
N ASN A 153 -29.32 14.17 -13.84
CA ASN A 153 -30.16 15.10 -14.58
C ASN A 153 -29.83 15.20 -16.08
N ALA A 154 -28.79 14.50 -16.55
CA ALA A 154 -28.46 14.36 -17.96
C ALA A 154 -28.93 12.99 -18.46
N ASP A 155 -29.09 12.86 -19.78
CA ASP A 155 -29.26 11.57 -20.44
C ASP A 155 -28.01 11.15 -21.25
N GLN A 156 -28.09 9.94 -21.80
CA GLN A 156 -27.04 9.35 -22.61
C GLN A 156 -26.69 10.19 -23.85
N SER A 157 -27.69 10.79 -24.49
CA SER A 157 -27.54 11.59 -25.70
C SER A 157 -26.89 12.95 -25.42
N ASP A 158 -27.13 13.50 -24.22
CA ASP A 158 -26.43 14.68 -23.72
C ASP A 158 -24.93 14.41 -23.56
N LEU A 159 -24.56 13.33 -22.87
CA LEU A 159 -23.16 12.97 -22.64
C LEU A 159 -22.40 12.72 -23.95
N GLN A 160 -22.99 11.99 -24.89
CA GLN A 160 -22.38 11.76 -26.21
C GLN A 160 -22.15 13.08 -26.96
N ARG A 161 -23.16 13.96 -26.98
CA ARG A 161 -23.05 15.28 -27.62
C ARG A 161 -21.99 16.15 -26.95
N TRP A 162 -22.00 16.21 -25.62
CA TRP A 162 -21.05 17.00 -24.85
C TRP A 162 -19.63 16.55 -25.09
N SER A 163 -19.36 15.25 -24.97
CA SER A 163 -18.03 14.67 -25.22
C SER A 163 -17.56 14.97 -26.64
N GLN A 164 -18.35 14.64 -27.67
CA GLN A 164 -17.95 14.83 -29.06
C GLN A 164 -17.68 16.30 -29.39
N THR A 165 -18.57 17.22 -29.01
CA THR A 165 -18.41 18.65 -29.35
C THR A 165 -17.27 19.33 -28.58
N MET A 166 -16.97 18.91 -27.35
CA MET A 166 -15.80 19.40 -26.61
C MET A 166 -14.48 18.80 -27.14
N ILE A 167 -14.49 17.55 -27.60
CA ILE A 167 -13.35 16.92 -28.28
C ILE A 167 -13.09 17.60 -29.63
N ASP A 168 -14.13 17.83 -30.44
CA ASP A 168 -14.01 18.54 -31.72
C ASP A 168 -13.40 19.93 -31.51
N ALA A 169 -13.82 20.64 -30.45
CA ALA A 169 -13.25 21.92 -30.05
C ALA A 169 -11.78 21.82 -29.60
N THR A 170 -11.41 20.77 -28.89
CA THR A 170 -10.01 20.50 -28.48
C THR A 170 -9.11 20.21 -29.70
N GLY A 171 -9.67 19.58 -30.73
CA GLY A 171 -9.00 19.30 -32.00
C GLY A 171 -9.17 20.38 -33.08
N ASN A 172 -9.74 21.55 -32.77
CA ASN A 172 -10.08 22.59 -33.75
C ASN A 172 -8.87 23.41 -34.22
N TYR A 173 -7.85 22.73 -34.75
CA TYR A 173 -6.62 23.35 -35.27
C TYR A 173 -6.84 24.26 -36.48
N ALA A 174 -8.00 24.14 -37.14
CA ALA A 174 -8.43 25.02 -38.24
C ALA A 174 -9.15 26.30 -37.78
N ASP A 175 -9.39 26.47 -36.47
CA ASP A 175 -10.11 27.59 -35.83
C ASP A 175 -11.51 27.87 -36.43
N ASP A 176 -12.28 26.82 -36.70
CA ASP A 176 -13.65 26.94 -37.20
C ASP A 176 -14.59 27.54 -36.11
N PRO A 177 -15.29 28.65 -36.37
CA PRO A 177 -16.18 29.28 -35.40
C PRO A 177 -17.43 28.46 -35.06
N GLU A 178 -17.92 27.60 -35.97
CA GLU A 178 -19.08 26.75 -35.70
C GLU A 178 -18.75 25.63 -34.71
N ILE A 179 -17.54 25.06 -34.80
CA ILE A 179 -17.05 24.06 -33.85
C ILE A 179 -16.93 24.70 -32.45
N TRP A 180 -16.39 25.91 -32.36
CA TRP A 180 -16.32 26.64 -31.10
C TRP A 180 -17.70 26.94 -30.50
N ALA A 181 -18.68 27.31 -31.34
CA ALA A 181 -20.03 27.59 -30.86
C ALA A 181 -20.70 26.34 -30.28
N LYS A 182 -20.54 25.17 -30.93
CA LYS A 182 -21.06 23.89 -30.44
C LYS A 182 -20.37 23.46 -29.14
N GLY A 183 -19.04 23.50 -29.11
CA GLY A 183 -18.27 23.16 -27.90
C GLY A 183 -18.61 24.07 -26.73
N LYS A 184 -18.74 25.38 -26.96
CA LYS A 184 -19.17 26.32 -25.91
C LYS A 184 -20.57 26.00 -25.38
N LYS A 185 -21.51 25.65 -26.26
CA LYS A 185 -22.86 25.28 -25.83
C LYS A 185 -22.83 24.09 -24.86
N SER A 186 -22.08 23.04 -25.20
CA SER A 186 -21.90 21.88 -24.32
C SER A 186 -21.16 22.22 -23.03
N PHE A 187 -20.13 23.08 -23.09
CA PHE A 187 -19.44 23.60 -21.91
C PHE A 187 -20.43 24.24 -20.92
N ASP A 188 -21.31 25.12 -21.42
CA ASP A 188 -22.30 25.82 -20.59
C ASP A 188 -23.39 24.85 -20.06
N GLU A 189 -23.82 23.87 -20.86
CA GLU A 189 -24.79 22.85 -20.46
C GLU A 189 -24.24 21.94 -19.34
N VAL A 190 -22.97 21.53 -19.42
CA VAL A 190 -22.31 20.73 -18.37
C VAL A 190 -22.21 21.51 -17.06
N ASP A 191 -21.91 22.81 -17.10
CA ASP A 191 -21.87 23.65 -15.89
C ASP A 191 -23.24 23.70 -15.21
N ALA A 192 -24.31 23.92 -15.99
CA ALA A 192 -25.66 23.95 -15.46
C ALA A 192 -26.07 22.59 -14.85
N ALA A 193 -25.73 21.49 -15.52
CA ALA A 193 -26.05 20.15 -15.04
C ALA A 193 -25.30 19.81 -13.74
N LEU A 194 -24.00 20.13 -13.68
CA LEU A 194 -23.17 19.88 -12.50
C LEU A 194 -23.63 20.72 -11.30
N ASP A 195 -23.97 21.99 -11.49
CA ASP A 195 -24.42 22.87 -10.41
C ASP A 195 -25.66 22.29 -9.69
N GLU A 196 -26.62 21.75 -10.45
CA GLU A 196 -27.80 21.07 -9.89
C GLU A 196 -27.42 19.75 -9.18
N MET A 197 -26.51 18.96 -9.76
CA MET A 197 -26.11 17.67 -9.19
C MET A 197 -25.27 17.81 -7.92
N LEU A 198 -24.45 18.87 -7.79
CA LEU A 198 -23.76 19.17 -6.55
C LEU A 198 -24.75 19.36 -5.40
N GLU A 199 -25.85 20.09 -5.62
CA GLU A 199 -26.90 20.27 -4.61
C GLU A 199 -27.65 18.95 -4.30
N TYR A 200 -27.97 18.18 -5.33
CA TYR A 200 -28.61 16.87 -5.17
C TYR A 200 -27.79 15.92 -4.28
N HIS A 201 -26.50 15.78 -4.60
CA HIS A 201 -25.61 14.84 -3.92
C HIS A 201 -25.36 15.21 -2.46
N LEU A 202 -25.47 16.50 -2.07
CA LEU A 202 -25.38 16.92 -0.66
C LEU A 202 -26.39 16.19 0.25
N THR A 203 -27.52 15.74 -0.32
CA THR A 203 -28.59 15.05 0.41
C THR A 203 -28.80 13.60 -0.03
N HIS A 204 -28.17 13.18 -1.13
CA HIS A 204 -28.32 11.84 -1.73
C HIS A 204 -26.94 11.27 -2.06
N ARG A 205 -26.15 10.97 -1.02
CA ARG A 205 -24.81 10.38 -1.19
C ARG A 205 -24.90 8.96 -1.73
N ASP A 206 -24.00 8.66 -2.66
CA ASP A 206 -23.86 7.36 -3.31
C ASP A 206 -22.39 7.10 -3.68
N ASP A 207 -22.16 6.09 -4.52
CA ASP A 207 -20.82 5.69 -4.96
C ASP A 207 -20.22 6.56 -6.08
N SER A 208 -20.95 7.58 -6.56
CA SER A 208 -20.51 8.40 -7.70
C SER A 208 -19.33 9.30 -7.37
N LEU A 209 -18.65 9.77 -8.43
CA LEU A 209 -17.52 10.69 -8.32
C LEU A 209 -17.90 11.98 -7.60
N ILE A 210 -19.06 12.57 -7.92
CA ILE A 210 -19.52 13.80 -7.26
C ILE A 210 -19.76 13.53 -5.77
N SER A 211 -20.38 12.42 -5.40
CA SER A 211 -20.55 12.02 -3.99
C SER A 211 -19.23 11.81 -3.27
N GLY A 212 -18.28 11.11 -3.90
CA GLY A 212 -16.95 10.86 -3.38
C GLY A 212 -16.19 12.17 -3.11
N LEU A 213 -16.20 13.08 -4.09
CA LEU A 213 -15.57 14.41 -3.96
C LEU A 213 -16.15 15.21 -2.79
N LEU A 214 -17.49 15.23 -2.66
CA LEU A 214 -18.17 15.96 -1.60
C LEU A 214 -18.05 15.32 -0.21
N SER A 215 -17.49 14.12 -0.13
CA SER A 215 -17.24 13.38 1.13
C SER A 215 -15.83 13.57 1.68
N ILE A 216 -14.93 14.24 0.95
CA ILE A 216 -13.56 14.51 1.38
C ILE A 216 -13.56 15.65 2.43
N PRO A 217 -13.16 15.40 3.69
CA PRO A 217 -13.13 16.43 4.72
C PRO A 217 -12.00 17.44 4.48
N GLY A 218 -12.29 18.74 4.62
CA GLY A 218 -11.27 19.79 4.69
C GLY A 218 -10.71 20.29 3.35
N ASP A 219 -10.75 19.50 2.28
CA ASP A 219 -10.39 19.91 0.92
C ASP A 219 -11.66 20.32 0.14
N GLN A 220 -11.94 21.63 0.05
CA GLN A 220 -12.96 22.14 -0.86
C GLN A 220 -12.30 22.51 -2.20
N MET A 221 -12.34 21.58 -3.16
CA MET A 221 -11.91 21.88 -4.53
C MET A 221 -12.74 23.07 -5.06
N PRO A 222 -12.12 24.14 -5.58
CA PRO A 222 -12.85 25.26 -6.16
C PRO A 222 -13.80 24.81 -7.27
N ILE A 223 -15.02 25.37 -7.30
CA ILE A 223 -16.06 24.99 -8.28
C ILE A 223 -15.58 25.01 -9.73
N GLU A 224 -14.75 25.99 -10.10
CA GLU A 224 -14.18 26.09 -11.46
C GLU A 224 -13.25 24.90 -11.80
N GLN A 225 -12.54 24.37 -10.81
CA GLN A 225 -11.72 23.17 -10.99
C GLN A 225 -12.59 21.92 -11.09
N ILE A 226 -13.66 21.82 -10.29
CA ILE A 226 -14.64 20.71 -10.38
C ILE A 226 -15.26 20.71 -11.79
N ARG A 227 -15.77 21.86 -12.25
CA ARG A 227 -16.34 22.03 -13.60
C ARG A 227 -15.36 21.63 -14.70
N ALA A 228 -14.12 22.12 -14.62
CA ALA A 228 -13.10 21.79 -15.62
C ALA A 228 -12.73 20.30 -15.62
N ASN A 229 -12.62 19.69 -14.44
CA ASN A 229 -12.29 18.27 -14.29
C ASN A 229 -13.46 17.38 -14.73
N ILE A 230 -14.71 17.72 -14.45
CA ILE A 230 -15.89 16.99 -14.95
C ILE A 230 -15.95 17.04 -16.49
N LYS A 231 -15.75 18.21 -17.11
CA LYS A 231 -15.70 18.34 -18.58
C LYS A 231 -14.57 17.51 -19.19
N MET A 232 -13.40 17.52 -18.56
CA MET A 232 -12.27 16.70 -18.95
C MET A 232 -12.55 15.20 -18.79
N THR A 233 -13.24 14.77 -17.73
CA THR A 233 -13.66 13.37 -17.54
C THR A 233 -14.73 12.95 -18.55
N ILE A 234 -15.69 13.83 -18.90
CA ILE A 234 -16.67 13.58 -19.98
C ILE A 234 -15.97 13.46 -21.34
N GLY A 235 -14.99 14.33 -21.60
CA GLY A 235 -14.15 14.26 -22.79
C GLY A 235 -13.38 12.93 -22.85
N GLY A 236 -12.58 12.63 -21.82
CA GLY A 236 -11.63 11.52 -21.82
C GLY A 236 -12.16 10.15 -21.38
N GLY A 237 -13.42 10.07 -20.94
CA GLY A 237 -14.03 8.87 -20.35
C GLY A 237 -15.16 8.27 -21.16
N LEU A 238 -15.47 8.80 -22.35
CA LEU A 238 -16.60 8.35 -23.17
C LEU A 238 -16.15 7.90 -24.55
N ASN A 239 -15.52 8.80 -25.31
CA ASN A 239 -15.12 8.52 -26.68
C ASN A 239 -14.04 7.44 -26.73
N GLU A 240 -13.11 7.46 -25.78
CA GLU A 240 -12.00 6.54 -25.67
C GLU A 240 -12.45 5.09 -25.43
N PRO A 241 -13.30 4.79 -24.42
CA PRO A 241 -13.80 3.43 -24.24
C PRO A 241 -14.72 2.96 -25.39
N ARG A 242 -15.53 3.86 -25.97
CA ARG A 242 -16.31 3.58 -27.19
C ARG A 242 -15.39 3.13 -28.33
N ASP A 243 -14.34 3.90 -28.57
CA ASP A 243 -13.41 3.68 -29.69
C ASP A 243 -12.59 2.41 -29.47
N ALA A 244 -12.11 2.16 -28.25
CA ALA A 244 -11.43 0.93 -27.88
C ALA A 244 -12.33 -0.30 -28.09
N LEU A 245 -13.59 -0.26 -27.66
CA LEU A 245 -14.55 -1.35 -27.89
C LEU A 245 -14.80 -1.58 -29.40
N GLY A 246 -14.99 -0.51 -30.17
CA GLY A 246 -15.20 -0.59 -31.62
C GLY A 246 -14.00 -1.15 -32.38
N VAL A 247 -12.78 -0.70 -32.04
CA VAL A 247 -11.53 -1.20 -32.64
C VAL A 247 -11.28 -2.65 -32.22
N ALA A 248 -11.52 -3.01 -30.96
CA ALA A 248 -11.39 -4.39 -30.51
C ALA A 248 -12.34 -5.32 -31.28
N ALA A 249 -13.59 -4.91 -31.48
CA ALA A 249 -14.54 -5.66 -32.28
C ALA A 249 -14.06 -5.81 -33.73
N LEU A 250 -13.61 -4.72 -34.37
CA LEU A 250 -13.02 -4.77 -35.71
C LEU A 250 -11.83 -5.75 -35.78
N ALA A 251 -10.91 -5.67 -34.82
CA ALA A 251 -9.74 -6.53 -34.77
C ALA A 251 -10.12 -8.02 -34.65
N MET A 252 -11.13 -8.35 -33.84
CA MET A 252 -11.65 -9.71 -33.72
C MET A 252 -12.34 -10.19 -35.00
N PHE A 253 -12.98 -9.31 -35.76
CA PHE A 253 -13.58 -9.67 -37.06
C PHE A 253 -12.51 -9.93 -38.13
N GLU A 254 -11.45 -9.12 -38.15
CA GLU A 254 -10.36 -9.26 -39.12
C GLU A 254 -9.40 -10.42 -38.82
N ASN A 255 -9.35 -10.88 -37.57
CA ASN A 255 -8.48 -11.97 -37.10
C ASN A 255 -9.32 -13.11 -36.49
N PRO A 256 -10.07 -13.88 -37.31
CA PRO A 256 -11.04 -14.86 -36.84
C PRO A 256 -10.41 -15.98 -36.00
N GLU A 257 -9.14 -16.31 -36.23
CA GLU A 257 -8.38 -17.27 -35.43
C GLU A 257 -8.08 -16.77 -34.01
N GLN A 258 -7.70 -15.50 -33.86
CA GLN A 258 -7.46 -14.88 -32.55
C GLN A 258 -8.77 -14.67 -31.80
N ARG A 259 -9.85 -14.31 -32.52
CA ARG A 259 -11.22 -14.29 -31.96
C ARG A 259 -11.66 -15.66 -31.45
N ALA A 260 -11.42 -16.72 -32.22
CA ALA A 260 -11.77 -18.07 -31.80
C ALA A 260 -10.99 -18.47 -30.53
N ALA A 261 -9.72 -18.07 -30.42
CA ALA A 261 -8.93 -18.25 -29.21
C ALA A 261 -9.54 -17.50 -28.02
N ALA A 262 -9.85 -16.20 -28.15
CA ALA A 262 -10.43 -15.40 -27.07
C ALA A 262 -11.84 -15.83 -26.63
N VAL A 263 -12.65 -16.37 -27.55
CA VAL A 263 -13.96 -16.96 -27.22
C VAL A 263 -13.79 -18.31 -26.50
N ALA A 264 -12.81 -19.12 -26.90
CA ALA A 264 -12.53 -20.40 -26.25
C ALA A 264 -11.89 -20.23 -24.86
N ASP A 265 -11.08 -19.20 -24.68
CA ASP A 265 -10.40 -18.84 -23.45
C ASP A 265 -10.69 -17.38 -23.06
N PRO A 266 -11.70 -17.15 -22.19
CA PRO A 266 -12.06 -15.82 -21.74
C PRO A 266 -10.94 -15.05 -21.03
N SER A 267 -9.86 -15.71 -20.57
CA SER A 267 -8.72 -15.03 -19.96
C SER A 267 -7.93 -14.15 -20.94
N LEU A 268 -8.15 -14.32 -22.23
CA LEU A 268 -7.49 -13.54 -23.29
C LEU A 268 -8.15 -12.19 -23.56
N TRP A 269 -9.35 -11.90 -23.04
CA TRP A 269 -10.00 -10.60 -23.27
C TRP A 269 -9.19 -9.40 -22.75
N PRO A 270 -8.53 -9.45 -21.57
CA PRO A 270 -7.54 -8.45 -21.18
C PRO A 270 -6.44 -8.26 -22.22
N THR A 271 -5.87 -9.34 -22.77
CA THR A 271 -4.84 -9.28 -23.80
C THR A 271 -5.37 -8.66 -25.10
N VAL A 272 -6.59 -9.01 -25.51
CA VAL A 272 -7.29 -8.38 -26.65
C VAL A 272 -7.38 -6.87 -26.43
N PHE A 273 -7.74 -6.43 -25.23
CA PHE A 273 -7.85 -5.02 -24.90
C PHE A 273 -6.50 -4.29 -24.95
N GLU A 274 -5.46 -4.81 -24.29
CA GLU A 274 -4.12 -4.20 -24.31
C GLU A 274 -3.54 -4.12 -25.73
N GLU A 275 -3.71 -5.19 -26.53
CA GLU A 275 -3.28 -5.19 -27.93
C GLU A 275 -4.11 -4.22 -28.78
N THR A 276 -5.40 -4.05 -28.48
CA THR A 276 -6.27 -3.09 -29.18
C THR A 276 -5.77 -1.66 -28.99
N VAL A 277 -5.55 -1.24 -27.73
CA VAL A 277 -5.13 0.15 -27.44
C VAL A 277 -3.67 0.42 -27.79
N ARG A 278 -2.83 -0.63 -27.89
CA ARG A 278 -1.53 -0.52 -28.56
C ARG A 278 -1.70 -0.32 -30.06
N TRP A 279 -2.45 -1.20 -30.71
CA TRP A 279 -2.60 -1.23 -32.17
C TRP A 279 -3.24 0.06 -32.69
N VAL A 280 -4.30 0.54 -32.05
CA VAL A 280 -4.92 1.85 -32.33
C VAL A 280 -5.23 2.53 -31.00
N ALA A 281 -4.32 3.40 -30.56
CA ALA A 281 -4.51 4.19 -29.35
C ALA A 281 -5.73 5.13 -29.52
N PRO A 282 -6.74 5.06 -28.62
CA PRO A 282 -7.91 5.93 -28.70
C PRO A 282 -7.54 7.42 -28.64
N ILE A 283 -6.61 7.77 -27.74
CA ILE A 283 -5.92 9.07 -27.72
C ILE A 283 -4.63 8.93 -28.51
N GLY A 284 -4.63 9.44 -29.73
CA GLY A 284 -3.51 9.31 -30.65
C GLY A 284 -2.48 10.43 -30.57
N MET A 285 -2.88 11.62 -30.12
CA MET A 285 -1.96 12.73 -29.83
C MET A 285 -2.47 13.63 -28.71
N TYR A 286 -1.56 14.07 -27.84
CA TYR A 286 -1.80 15.16 -26.90
C TYR A 286 -0.63 16.15 -26.88
N SER A 287 -0.82 17.29 -26.23
CA SER A 287 0.14 18.39 -26.24
C SER A 287 1.05 18.45 -25.02
N ARG A 288 2.26 18.96 -25.25
CA ARG A 288 3.22 19.43 -24.25
C ARG A 288 3.86 20.73 -24.75
N GLN A 289 4.41 21.53 -23.85
CA GLN A 289 5.19 22.71 -24.20
C GLN A 289 6.54 22.68 -23.48
N THR A 290 7.63 22.96 -24.20
CA THR A 290 8.94 23.04 -23.56
C THR A 290 9.05 24.30 -22.69
N THR A 291 9.53 24.18 -21.46
CA THR A 291 9.74 25.32 -20.55
C THR A 291 11.09 26.01 -20.79
N CYS A 292 12.06 25.27 -21.32
CA CYS A 292 13.41 25.72 -21.65
C CYS A 292 13.87 25.14 -22.99
N GLU A 293 15.01 25.62 -23.50
CA GLU A 293 15.68 24.99 -24.64
C GLU A 293 16.17 23.60 -24.22
N THR A 294 15.85 22.57 -24.99
CA THR A 294 16.15 21.18 -24.65
C THR A 294 16.48 20.35 -25.88
N GLU A 295 17.13 19.20 -25.69
CA GLU A 295 17.42 18.23 -26.75
C GLU A 295 16.52 17.00 -26.60
N LEU A 296 15.84 16.61 -27.67
CA LEU A 296 15.01 15.40 -27.74
C LEU A 296 15.36 14.62 -29.00
N ALA A 297 15.69 13.33 -28.86
CA ALA A 297 16.11 12.46 -29.96
C ALA A 297 17.22 13.06 -30.86
N GLY A 298 18.20 13.76 -30.27
CA GLY A 298 19.28 14.40 -31.03
C GLY A 298 18.92 15.70 -31.75
N LYS A 299 17.73 16.25 -31.49
CA LYS A 299 17.19 17.48 -32.07
C LYS A 299 17.02 18.57 -31.02
N LEU A 300 17.48 19.77 -31.32
CA LEU A 300 17.34 20.93 -30.43
C LEU A 300 15.93 21.54 -30.58
N LEU A 301 15.18 21.61 -29.48
CA LEU A 301 13.88 22.26 -29.39
C LEU A 301 14.03 23.60 -28.64
N PRO A 302 13.50 24.71 -29.18
CA PRO A 302 13.55 26.00 -28.50
C PRO A 302 12.65 25.99 -27.25
N ALA A 303 12.91 26.90 -26.30
CA ALA A 303 11.97 27.18 -25.22
C ALA A 303 10.61 27.63 -25.76
N GLY A 304 9.52 27.15 -25.17
CA GLY A 304 8.15 27.42 -25.60
C GLY A 304 7.69 26.62 -26.82
N ALA A 305 8.47 25.65 -27.29
CA ALA A 305 8.10 24.78 -28.41
C ALA A 305 6.84 23.97 -28.08
N LYS A 306 5.83 24.09 -28.93
CA LYS A 306 4.59 23.32 -28.84
C LYS A 306 4.76 21.96 -29.47
N LEU A 307 4.62 20.91 -28.67
CA LEU A 307 4.81 19.53 -29.08
C LEU A 307 3.45 18.85 -29.31
N GLY A 308 3.40 17.95 -30.28
CA GLY A 308 2.35 16.95 -30.44
C GLY A 308 2.94 15.58 -30.15
N ILE A 309 2.58 15.00 -29.02
CA ILE A 309 3.07 13.72 -28.54
C ILE A 309 2.22 12.62 -29.18
N CYS A 310 2.73 12.00 -30.25
CA CYS A 310 1.96 11.09 -31.10
C CYS A 310 2.02 9.64 -30.57
N VAL A 311 1.24 9.34 -29.52
CA VAL A 311 1.12 7.98 -28.95
C VAL A 311 0.67 6.95 -29.99
N LEU A 312 -0.22 7.33 -30.92
CA LEU A 312 -0.67 6.45 -32.01
C LEU A 312 0.48 6.00 -32.92
N SER A 313 1.51 6.84 -33.07
CA SER A 313 2.75 6.48 -33.75
C SER A 313 3.66 5.65 -32.85
N ALA A 314 3.87 6.12 -31.62
CA ALA A 314 4.79 5.49 -30.67
C ALA A 314 4.43 4.03 -30.42
N ASN A 315 3.14 3.69 -30.30
CA ASN A 315 2.69 2.30 -30.09
C ASN A 315 2.81 1.38 -31.32
N ARG A 316 3.23 1.92 -32.47
CA ARG A 316 3.57 1.18 -33.67
C ARG A 316 5.05 1.30 -34.05
N ASP A 317 5.90 1.72 -33.12
CA ASP A 317 7.33 1.81 -33.36
C ASP A 317 7.95 0.43 -33.55
N GLU A 318 8.54 0.23 -34.73
CA GLU A 318 9.14 -1.03 -35.16
C GLU A 318 10.44 -1.36 -34.41
N ASP A 319 11.07 -0.37 -33.78
CA ASP A 319 12.22 -0.61 -32.90
C ASP A 319 11.80 -1.21 -31.55
N VAL A 320 10.50 -1.18 -31.21
CA VAL A 320 9.93 -1.73 -29.96
C VAL A 320 9.17 -3.03 -30.21
N TRP A 321 8.29 -3.05 -31.22
CA TRP A 321 7.48 -4.23 -31.55
C TRP A 321 7.79 -4.75 -32.96
N ASN A 322 8.04 -6.05 -33.06
CA ASN A 322 8.07 -6.73 -34.36
C ASN A 322 6.68 -6.71 -35.00
N ASP A 323 6.61 -6.45 -36.30
CA ASP A 323 5.36 -6.34 -37.07
C ASP A 323 4.30 -5.46 -36.37
N ALA A 324 4.73 -4.29 -35.86
CA ALA A 324 3.93 -3.42 -35.00
C ALA A 324 2.59 -2.96 -35.63
N HIS A 325 2.48 -2.99 -36.96
CA HIS A 325 1.28 -2.66 -37.73
C HIS A 325 0.19 -3.74 -37.68
N ARG A 326 0.52 -4.98 -37.31
CA ARG A 326 -0.44 -6.09 -37.18
C ARG A 326 -1.11 -6.06 -35.81
N PHE A 327 -2.34 -6.56 -35.74
CA PHE A 327 -2.98 -6.93 -34.49
C PHE A 327 -2.62 -8.38 -34.16
N ASP A 328 -2.06 -8.62 -32.99
CA ASP A 328 -1.60 -9.95 -32.57
C ASP A 328 -1.64 -10.08 -31.04
N ILE A 329 -2.60 -10.86 -30.51
CA ILE A 329 -2.72 -11.15 -29.06
C ILE A 329 -1.67 -12.13 -28.55
N HIS A 330 -0.90 -12.76 -29.43
CA HIS A 330 0.15 -13.72 -29.07
C HIS A 330 1.55 -13.09 -29.08
N ARG A 331 1.66 -11.78 -29.35
CA ARG A 331 2.94 -11.07 -29.33
C ARG A 331 3.52 -10.99 -27.93
N GLU A 332 4.84 -10.80 -27.86
CA GLU A 332 5.54 -10.47 -26.62
C GLU A 332 4.94 -9.21 -25.98
N VAL A 333 4.53 -9.33 -24.72
CA VAL A 333 3.95 -8.22 -23.96
C VAL A 333 5.04 -7.21 -23.61
N LYS A 334 4.89 -5.99 -24.12
CA LYS A 334 5.73 -4.83 -23.78
C LYS A 334 4.85 -3.65 -23.41
N PRO A 335 5.29 -2.75 -22.51
CA PRO A 335 4.41 -1.69 -22.05
C PRO A 335 4.16 -0.67 -23.17
N HIS A 336 2.90 -0.53 -23.59
CA HIS A 336 2.48 0.51 -24.54
C HIS A 336 2.28 1.87 -23.84
N LEU A 337 2.08 2.94 -24.61
CA LEU A 337 1.90 4.31 -24.10
C LEU A 337 0.47 4.83 -24.20
N ALA A 338 -0.52 3.99 -24.53
CA ALA A 338 -1.93 4.40 -24.70
C ALA A 338 -2.52 5.11 -23.46
N PHE A 339 -2.02 4.80 -22.26
CA PHE A 339 -2.43 5.43 -21.00
C PHE A 339 -1.43 6.44 -20.44
N SER A 340 -0.39 6.84 -21.20
CA SER A 340 0.80 7.56 -20.69
C SER A 340 1.55 6.75 -19.62
N LYS A 341 2.69 7.28 -19.15
CA LYS A 341 3.53 6.74 -18.07
C LYS A 341 3.99 7.79 -17.05
N GLY A 342 3.59 9.05 -17.25
CA GLY A 342 3.99 10.17 -16.40
C GLY A 342 3.04 10.38 -15.22
N VAL A 343 3.14 11.55 -14.58
CA VAL A 343 2.22 11.96 -13.50
C VAL A 343 0.76 11.99 -13.95
N HIS A 344 0.53 12.19 -15.26
CA HIS A 344 -0.78 12.16 -15.91
C HIS A 344 -1.24 10.79 -16.38
N VAL A 345 -0.59 9.68 -15.98
CA VAL A 345 -1.03 8.32 -16.31
C VAL A 345 -2.53 8.16 -16.10
N CYS A 346 -3.23 7.53 -17.05
CA CYS A 346 -4.69 7.53 -17.08
C CYS A 346 -5.31 7.04 -15.77
N LEU A 347 -6.16 7.87 -15.18
CA LEU A 347 -6.84 7.56 -13.92
C LEU A 347 -7.97 6.54 -14.11
N GLY A 348 -8.57 6.52 -15.30
CA GLY A 348 -9.66 5.62 -15.69
C GLY A 348 -9.21 4.29 -16.28
N SER A 349 -7.91 3.95 -16.25
CA SER A 349 -7.40 2.76 -16.94
C SER A 349 -8.02 1.45 -16.42
N TRP A 350 -8.25 1.36 -15.11
CA TRP A 350 -8.91 0.20 -14.49
C TRP A 350 -10.39 0.13 -14.83
N ALA A 351 -11.07 1.27 -14.86
CA ALA A 351 -12.46 1.36 -15.28
C ALA A 351 -12.63 0.88 -16.73
N ALA A 352 -11.80 1.36 -17.66
CA ALA A 352 -11.86 0.98 -19.07
C ALA A 352 -11.57 -0.51 -19.29
N ARG A 353 -10.60 -1.09 -18.57
CA ARG A 353 -10.30 -2.53 -18.62
C ARG A 353 -11.51 -3.37 -18.19
N ALA A 354 -12.09 -3.06 -17.04
CA ALA A 354 -13.27 -3.77 -16.55
C ALA A 354 -14.48 -3.58 -17.49
N GLU A 355 -14.73 -2.34 -17.93
CA GLU A 355 -15.84 -1.99 -18.80
C GLU A 355 -15.80 -2.74 -20.14
N ILE A 356 -14.61 -2.88 -20.74
CA ILE A 356 -14.45 -3.41 -22.11
C ILE A 356 -14.03 -4.88 -22.10
N ALA A 357 -12.92 -5.20 -21.43
CA ALA A 357 -12.32 -6.53 -21.47
C ALA A 357 -13.12 -7.53 -20.63
N GLU A 358 -13.57 -7.15 -19.44
CA GLU A 358 -14.27 -8.08 -18.54
C GLU A 358 -15.78 -8.18 -18.84
N VAL A 359 -16.37 -7.13 -19.44
CA VAL A 359 -17.83 -7.03 -19.63
C VAL A 359 -18.21 -7.01 -21.11
N ALA A 360 -17.94 -5.92 -21.83
CA ALA A 360 -18.55 -5.71 -23.16
C ALA A 360 -18.11 -6.72 -24.23
N LEU A 361 -16.81 -6.97 -24.36
CA LEU A 361 -16.27 -7.90 -25.36
C LEU A 361 -16.76 -9.34 -25.15
N PRO A 362 -16.58 -9.96 -23.96
CA PRO A 362 -17.08 -11.31 -23.74
C PRO A 362 -18.60 -11.39 -23.92
N LEU A 363 -19.37 -10.39 -23.50
CA LEU A 363 -20.81 -10.38 -23.67
C LEU A 363 -21.21 -10.42 -25.16
N LEU A 364 -20.69 -9.49 -25.96
CA LEU A 364 -21.03 -9.38 -27.39
C LEU A 364 -20.69 -10.65 -28.16
N PHE A 365 -19.44 -11.13 -28.03
CA PHE A 365 -18.94 -12.24 -28.84
C PHE A 365 -19.49 -13.61 -28.42
N ASN A 366 -19.92 -13.77 -27.17
CA ASN A 366 -20.51 -15.03 -26.72
C ASN A 366 -22.03 -15.08 -26.93
N SER A 367 -22.75 -13.97 -26.73
CA SER A 367 -24.21 -13.94 -26.86
C SER A 367 -24.69 -13.85 -28.31
N LEU A 368 -23.91 -13.27 -29.23
CA LEU A 368 -24.28 -13.17 -30.66
C LEU A 368 -23.54 -14.22 -31.49
N LYS A 369 -24.23 -15.32 -31.83
CA LYS A 369 -23.65 -16.40 -32.64
C LYS A 369 -23.50 -15.98 -34.08
N GLY A 370 -22.30 -16.16 -34.63
CA GLY A 370 -21.97 -15.72 -35.99
C GLY A 370 -21.80 -14.21 -36.11
N LEU A 371 -21.51 -13.49 -35.00
CA LEU A 371 -21.26 -12.05 -35.04
C LEU A 371 -20.07 -11.71 -35.96
N ASP A 372 -20.33 -10.92 -36.99
CA ASP A 372 -19.35 -10.48 -37.99
C ASP A 372 -19.74 -9.11 -38.60
N ILE A 373 -18.85 -8.53 -39.41
CA ILE A 373 -19.10 -7.27 -40.12
C ILE A 373 -20.14 -7.48 -41.22
N ASP A 374 -21.14 -6.58 -41.29
CA ASP A 374 -22.04 -6.48 -42.44
C ASP A 374 -21.32 -5.78 -43.61
N ARG A 375 -20.71 -6.59 -44.48
CA ARG A 375 -19.98 -6.11 -45.67
C ARG A 375 -20.85 -5.45 -46.74
N THR A 376 -22.17 -5.42 -46.58
CA THR A 376 -23.07 -4.70 -47.51
C THR A 376 -23.16 -3.21 -47.18
N ARG A 377 -22.68 -2.80 -45.99
CA ARG A 377 -22.64 -1.42 -45.53
C ARG A 377 -21.19 -0.98 -45.31
N GLU A 378 -20.97 0.34 -45.33
CA GLU A 378 -19.64 0.92 -45.17
C GLU A 378 -19.21 0.89 -43.69
N THR A 379 -18.07 0.25 -43.44
CA THR A 379 -17.30 0.36 -42.19
C THR A 379 -16.30 1.49 -42.33
N ARG A 380 -16.28 2.43 -41.38
CA ARG A 380 -15.43 3.61 -41.46
C ARG A 380 -14.69 3.84 -40.14
N ILE A 381 -13.38 4.07 -40.24
CA ILE A 381 -12.49 4.50 -39.16
C ILE A 381 -11.94 5.88 -39.49
N GLY A 382 -11.60 6.70 -38.50
CA GLY A 382 -10.99 8.01 -38.77
C GLY A 382 -10.41 8.68 -37.54
N GLY A 383 -9.64 9.74 -37.78
CA GLY A 383 -9.01 10.57 -36.76
C GLY A 383 -7.56 10.19 -36.46
N TRP A 384 -6.86 11.09 -35.76
CA TRP A 384 -5.42 10.95 -35.42
C TRP A 384 -5.05 11.57 -34.07
N VAL A 385 -5.74 12.64 -33.66
CA VAL A 385 -5.68 13.17 -32.27
C VAL A 385 -6.46 12.23 -31.36
N PHE A 386 -7.66 11.87 -31.80
CA PHE A 386 -8.45 10.75 -31.31
C PHE A 386 -8.75 9.87 -32.52
N ARG A 387 -8.65 8.55 -32.40
CA ARG A 387 -8.89 7.63 -33.51
C ARG A 387 -9.75 6.45 -33.08
N GLY A 388 -10.80 6.20 -33.86
CA GLY A 388 -11.75 5.12 -33.61
C GLY A 388 -12.73 4.91 -34.74
N MET A 389 -13.66 3.98 -34.54
CA MET A 389 -14.68 3.62 -35.52
C MET A 389 -15.77 4.70 -35.59
N LEU A 390 -16.02 5.20 -36.80
CA LEU A 390 -17.11 6.13 -37.10
C LEU A 390 -18.41 5.39 -37.44
N SER A 391 -18.30 4.19 -38.00
CA SER A 391 -19.39 3.25 -38.23
C SER A 391 -18.86 1.82 -38.27
N LEU A 392 -19.56 0.88 -37.62
CA LEU A 392 -19.26 -0.55 -37.67
C LEU A 392 -20.55 -1.36 -37.78
N PRO A 393 -21.14 -1.45 -38.99
CA PRO A 393 -22.30 -2.30 -39.24
C PRO A 393 -21.98 -3.78 -38.99
N VAL A 394 -22.82 -4.47 -38.21
CA VAL A 394 -22.62 -5.88 -37.82
C VAL A 394 -23.83 -6.74 -38.13
N THR A 395 -23.60 -8.04 -38.33
CA THR A 395 -24.60 -9.07 -38.56
C THR A 395 -24.33 -10.29 -37.67
N TRP A 396 -25.35 -11.09 -37.39
CA TRP A 396 -25.24 -12.35 -36.64
C TRP A 396 -26.35 -13.34 -37.08
N ASP A 397 -26.14 -14.63 -36.86
CA ASP A 397 -27.07 -15.69 -37.26
C ASP A 397 -28.21 -15.87 -36.24
N SER A 398 -27.87 -15.81 -34.96
CA SER A 398 -28.81 -15.95 -33.84
C SER A 398 -28.24 -15.35 -32.56
N ALA A 399 -29.10 -14.96 -31.62
CA ALA A 399 -28.71 -14.54 -30.27
C ALA A 399 -29.07 -15.62 -29.25
N GLU A 400 -28.29 -15.75 -28.18
CA GLU A 400 -28.65 -16.59 -27.04
C GLU A 400 -29.82 -16.00 -26.23
N ASP A 401 -30.60 -16.86 -25.57
CA ASP A 401 -31.77 -16.45 -24.76
C ASP A 401 -31.36 -15.69 -23.47
N ALA A 402 -30.10 -15.82 -23.03
CA ALA A 402 -29.56 -15.15 -21.86
C ALA A 402 -28.15 -14.58 -22.12
N PRO A 403 -27.75 -13.49 -21.42
CA PRO A 403 -26.38 -12.98 -21.46
C PRO A 403 -25.34 -14.05 -21.12
N HIS A 404 -24.26 -14.12 -21.89
CA HIS A 404 -23.22 -15.14 -21.74
C HIS A 404 -21.84 -14.48 -21.72
N TYR A 405 -21.04 -14.72 -20.68
CA TYR A 405 -19.71 -14.10 -20.53
C TYR A 405 -18.55 -15.08 -20.74
N GLY A 406 -18.82 -16.34 -21.09
CA GLY A 406 -17.77 -17.35 -21.33
C GLY A 406 -17.42 -18.18 -20.10
N ILE A 407 -17.98 -17.85 -18.94
CA ILE A 407 -17.78 -18.58 -17.68
C ILE A 407 -18.90 -19.60 -17.51
N PRO A 408 -18.65 -20.87 -17.16
CA PRO A 408 -19.70 -21.86 -16.94
C PRO A 408 -20.62 -21.37 -15.81
N THR A 409 -21.84 -20.97 -16.14
CA THR A 409 -22.88 -20.74 -15.14
C THR A 409 -23.08 -22.04 -14.39
N ALA A 410 -22.74 -22.06 -13.10
CA ALA A 410 -23.09 -23.14 -12.20
C ALA A 410 -24.61 -23.34 -12.28
N GLN A 411 -25.04 -24.40 -12.97
CA GLN A 411 -26.44 -24.75 -13.07
C GLN A 411 -27.00 -24.90 -11.67
N SER A 412 -28.11 -24.21 -11.43
CA SER A 412 -28.94 -24.32 -10.25
C SER A 412 -29.45 -25.76 -10.08
N ASN A 413 -28.65 -26.63 -9.46
CA ASN A 413 -29.11 -27.93 -9.01
C ASN A 413 -29.68 -27.78 -7.61
N GLY A 414 -31.01 -27.83 -7.56
CA GLY A 414 -31.79 -27.81 -6.33
C GLY A 414 -31.27 -28.86 -5.33
N ARG A 415 -30.92 -28.38 -4.14
CA ARG A 415 -30.65 -29.25 -3.00
C ARG A 415 -31.94 -29.99 -2.63
N THR A 416 -31.99 -31.27 -2.94
CA THR A 416 -32.83 -32.22 -2.21
C THR A 416 -31.96 -32.88 -1.14
N ASP A 417 -32.34 -32.64 0.11
CA ASP A 417 -31.89 -33.39 1.28
C ASP A 417 -32.08 -34.90 1.08
N SER A 418 -30.99 -35.66 1.19
CA SER A 418 -31.05 -37.03 1.70
C SER A 418 -29.66 -37.48 2.14
N GLY A 419 -29.48 -37.67 3.44
CA GLY A 419 -28.25 -38.16 4.02
C GLY A 419 -27.91 -39.60 3.62
N SER A 420 -26.61 -39.88 3.63
CA SER A 420 -26.08 -41.24 3.75
C SER A 420 -24.68 -41.18 4.35
N GLN A 421 -24.56 -41.67 5.57
CA GLN A 421 -23.30 -41.97 6.25
C GLN A 421 -22.59 -43.18 5.62
N CYS A 422 -21.27 -43.09 5.50
CA CYS A 422 -20.24 -44.15 5.64
C CYS A 422 -18.92 -43.49 5.21
N GLY A 423 -17.87 -43.28 6.01
CA GLY A 423 -17.40 -44.03 7.17
C GLY A 423 -15.96 -44.49 6.89
N ALA A 424 -14.98 -43.58 7.04
CA ALA A 424 -13.57 -43.92 7.23
C ALA A 424 -13.09 -43.16 8.46
N SER A 425 -12.61 -43.90 9.46
CA SER A 425 -12.40 -43.46 10.84
C SER A 425 -11.20 -42.52 11.00
N ALA A 426 -11.44 -41.28 11.41
CA ALA A 426 -10.46 -40.49 12.16
C ALA A 426 -10.44 -40.96 13.62
N ALA A 427 -9.25 -41.03 14.21
CA ALA A 427 -9.03 -41.33 15.62
C ALA A 427 -9.73 -40.28 16.53
N PRO A 428 -10.10 -40.62 17.78
CA PRO A 428 -10.74 -39.67 18.68
C PRO A 428 -9.81 -38.49 19.00
N ASP A 429 -10.36 -37.27 18.97
CA ASP A 429 -9.70 -36.02 19.36
C ASP A 429 -8.99 -36.17 20.72
N ALA A 430 -7.66 -36.12 20.72
CA ALA A 430 -6.90 -36.02 21.96
C ALA A 430 -6.97 -34.55 22.45
N GLU A 431 -7.53 -34.31 23.63
CA GLU A 431 -7.50 -32.98 24.28
C GLU A 431 -6.05 -32.54 24.52
N GLY A 432 -5.62 -31.45 23.90
CA GLY A 432 -4.30 -30.86 24.11
C GLY A 432 -4.23 -29.97 25.37
N PRO A 433 -3.06 -29.38 25.67
CA PRO A 433 -2.88 -28.59 26.89
C PRO A 433 -3.66 -27.27 26.84
N ARG A 434 -4.12 -26.80 28.01
CA ARG A 434 -4.60 -25.41 28.16
C ARG A 434 -3.48 -24.54 28.72
N VAL A 435 -3.09 -23.51 27.96
CA VAL A 435 -1.95 -22.63 28.28
C VAL A 435 -2.44 -21.22 28.63
N ALA A 436 -1.95 -20.68 29.75
CA ALA A 436 -2.14 -19.28 30.10
C ALA A 436 -0.95 -18.45 29.61
N VAL A 437 -1.21 -17.37 28.89
CA VAL A 437 -0.19 -16.39 28.50
C VAL A 437 -0.46 -15.09 29.25
N VAL A 438 0.48 -14.63 30.08
CA VAL A 438 0.31 -13.43 30.92
C VAL A 438 1.01 -12.24 30.27
N GLY A 439 0.22 -11.38 29.63
CA GLY A 439 0.61 -10.20 28.87
C GLY A 439 0.21 -10.34 27.41
N ALA A 440 -0.58 -9.40 26.88
CA ALA A 440 -1.06 -9.40 25.50
C ALA A 440 -0.22 -8.50 24.57
N GLY A 441 1.04 -8.25 24.92
CA GLY A 441 2.01 -7.60 24.02
C GLY A 441 2.51 -8.55 22.91
N PRO A 442 3.41 -8.09 22.03
CA PRO A 442 3.90 -8.89 20.91
C PRO A 442 4.37 -10.30 21.28
N SER A 443 5.20 -10.44 22.32
CA SER A 443 5.69 -11.75 22.77
C SER A 443 4.57 -12.69 23.23
N GLY A 444 3.52 -12.15 23.86
CA GLY A 444 2.38 -12.94 24.31
C GLY A 444 1.50 -13.39 23.14
N CYS A 445 1.11 -12.46 22.27
CA CYS A 445 0.29 -12.79 21.11
C CYS A 445 1.01 -13.75 20.13
N PHE A 446 2.30 -13.54 19.87
CA PHE A 446 3.08 -14.49 19.07
C PHE A 446 3.19 -15.86 19.76
N SER A 447 3.39 -15.91 21.08
CA SER A 447 3.43 -17.19 21.81
C SER A 447 2.11 -17.93 21.67
N ALA A 448 0.98 -17.25 21.89
CA ALA A 448 -0.35 -17.84 21.75
C ALA A 448 -0.57 -18.40 20.34
N LYS A 449 -0.23 -17.62 19.31
CA LYS A 449 -0.33 -18.03 17.90
C LYS A 449 0.53 -19.26 17.59
N GLU A 450 1.80 -19.24 17.98
CA GLU A 450 2.73 -20.35 17.72
C GLU A 450 2.37 -21.61 18.51
N ILE A 451 1.83 -21.47 19.73
CA ILE A 451 1.32 -22.61 20.51
C ILE A 451 0.12 -23.24 19.80
N LEU A 452 -0.86 -22.44 19.36
CA LEU A 452 -2.02 -22.96 18.62
C LEU A 452 -1.65 -23.64 17.30
N ARG A 453 -0.55 -23.19 16.67
CA ARG A 453 -0.01 -23.76 15.43
C ARG A 453 0.77 -25.06 15.66
N GLN A 454 1.66 -25.09 16.65
CA GLN A 454 2.63 -26.18 16.82
C GLN A 454 2.24 -27.23 17.85
N VAL A 455 1.28 -26.94 18.75
CA VAL A 455 0.87 -27.83 19.84
C VAL A 455 -0.56 -28.34 19.56
N PRO A 456 -0.71 -29.58 19.06
CA PRO A 456 -2.01 -30.12 18.69
C PRO A 456 -3.02 -30.11 19.86
N GLY A 457 -4.27 -29.78 19.55
CA GLY A 457 -5.37 -29.75 20.53
C GLY A 457 -5.25 -28.67 21.62
N SER A 458 -4.25 -27.79 21.54
CA SER A 458 -4.04 -26.75 22.56
C SER A 458 -5.11 -25.67 22.54
N ARG A 459 -5.31 -25.03 23.70
CA ARG A 459 -6.14 -23.84 23.89
C ARG A 459 -5.34 -22.81 24.67
N VAL A 460 -5.51 -21.53 24.35
CA VAL A 460 -4.72 -20.45 24.95
C VAL A 460 -5.62 -19.36 25.51
N ASP A 461 -5.37 -18.97 26.76
CA ASP A 461 -5.97 -17.78 27.35
C ASP A 461 -4.89 -16.71 27.54
N VAL A 462 -5.08 -15.56 26.90
CA VAL A 462 -4.14 -14.44 26.94
C VAL A 462 -4.68 -13.38 27.89
N PHE A 463 -4.00 -13.21 29.03
CA PHE A 463 -4.34 -12.26 30.06
C PHE A 463 -3.65 -10.92 29.82
N ASP A 464 -4.33 -9.81 30.11
CA ASP A 464 -3.67 -8.50 30.23
C ASP A 464 -4.26 -7.69 31.39
N ARG A 465 -3.41 -6.91 32.05
CA ARG A 465 -3.84 -6.00 33.14
C ARG A 465 -4.65 -4.82 32.63
N LEU A 466 -4.54 -4.50 31.34
CA LEU A 466 -5.30 -3.44 30.69
C LEU A 466 -6.54 -4.04 30.02
N PRO A 467 -7.63 -3.26 29.90
CA PRO A 467 -8.82 -3.68 29.15
C PRO A 467 -8.58 -3.77 27.63
N VAL A 468 -7.39 -3.37 27.17
CA VAL A 468 -6.98 -3.37 25.77
C VAL A 468 -5.71 -4.21 25.58
N PRO A 469 -5.59 -4.95 24.47
CA PRO A 469 -4.42 -5.78 24.19
C PRO A 469 -3.26 -4.96 23.58
N TYR A 470 -2.23 -5.68 23.12
CA TYR A 470 -1.10 -5.25 22.28
C TYR A 470 0.08 -4.58 23.00
N GLY A 471 -0.05 -4.23 24.28
CA GLY A 471 1.07 -3.79 25.12
C GLY A 471 1.91 -2.69 24.45
N LEU A 472 3.23 -2.88 24.34
CA LEU A 472 4.13 -1.91 23.72
C LEU A 472 3.95 -1.73 22.21
N LEU A 473 3.24 -2.63 21.50
CA LEU A 473 2.86 -2.33 20.11
C LEU A 473 1.93 -1.12 20.06
N ARG A 474 1.00 -1.02 21.03
CA ARG A 474 0.05 0.10 21.14
C ARG A 474 0.62 1.30 21.91
N TYR A 475 1.38 1.04 22.98
CA TYR A 475 1.82 2.08 23.93
C TYR A 475 3.33 2.38 23.93
N GLY A 476 4.13 1.64 23.15
CA GLY A 476 5.58 1.77 23.09
C GLY A 476 6.07 2.26 21.73
N VAL A 477 5.65 1.60 20.65
CA VAL A 477 5.96 2.05 19.27
C VAL A 477 5.51 3.49 19.11
N ALA A 478 6.40 4.32 18.56
CA ALA A 478 6.18 5.75 18.40
C ALA A 478 4.90 6.04 17.59
N ALA A 479 4.21 7.13 17.91
CA ALA A 479 2.92 7.46 17.30
C ALA A 479 3.04 7.78 15.80
N ASP A 480 4.19 8.25 15.34
CA ASP A 480 4.51 8.46 13.92
C ASP A 480 4.88 7.17 13.18
N HIS A 481 4.98 6.02 13.87
CA HIS A 481 5.34 4.71 13.30
C HIS A 481 4.12 3.79 13.13
N GLN A 482 3.06 4.28 12.50
CA GLN A 482 1.83 3.49 12.30
C GLN A 482 2.06 2.23 11.46
N GLY A 483 3.00 2.25 10.51
CA GLY A 483 3.37 1.07 9.71
C GLY A 483 3.78 -0.12 10.58
N THR A 484 4.58 0.10 11.63
CA THR A 484 4.97 -0.94 12.59
C THR A 484 3.80 -1.44 13.43
N LYS A 485 2.81 -0.57 13.71
CA LYS A 485 1.61 -0.92 14.49
C LYS A 485 0.66 -1.85 13.72
N SER A 486 0.80 -1.99 12.40
CA SER A 486 0.01 -2.88 11.55
C SER A 486 0.04 -4.36 11.98
N VAL A 487 1.08 -4.79 12.71
CA VAL A 487 1.16 -6.12 13.35
C VAL A 487 -0.09 -6.45 14.16
N SER A 488 -0.82 -5.46 14.69
CA SER A 488 -2.05 -5.67 15.45
C SER A 488 -3.11 -6.43 14.64
N ALA A 489 -3.12 -6.32 13.31
CA ALA A 489 -4.04 -7.07 12.46
C ALA A 489 -3.87 -8.59 12.59
N GLN A 490 -2.62 -9.08 12.70
CA GLN A 490 -2.38 -10.50 12.98
C GLN A 490 -2.90 -10.91 14.37
N PHE A 491 -2.75 -10.04 15.35
CA PHE A 491 -3.20 -10.30 16.71
C PHE A 491 -4.72 -10.23 16.86
N ASP A 492 -5.39 -9.38 16.07
CA ASP A 492 -6.86 -9.39 15.95
C ASP A 492 -7.34 -10.79 15.53
N ARG A 493 -6.70 -11.40 14.51
CA ARG A 493 -7.05 -12.75 14.02
C ARG A 493 -6.86 -13.83 15.06
N LEU A 494 -5.79 -13.77 15.86
CA LEU A 494 -5.58 -14.70 16.97
C LEU A 494 -6.85 -14.79 17.84
N PHE A 495 -7.47 -13.67 18.16
CA PHE A 495 -8.65 -13.63 19.03
C PHE A 495 -9.98 -13.89 18.32
N THR A 496 -9.94 -14.19 17.02
CA THR A 496 -11.08 -14.76 16.29
C THR A 496 -11.06 -16.30 16.29
N ASP A 497 -9.92 -16.93 16.59
CA ASP A 497 -9.83 -18.39 16.77
C ASP A 497 -10.55 -18.79 18.07
N SER A 498 -11.51 -19.72 17.96
CA SER A 498 -12.27 -20.25 19.10
C SER A 498 -11.43 -20.95 20.18
N ARG A 499 -10.17 -21.26 19.89
CA ARG A 499 -9.18 -21.84 20.82
C ARG A 499 -8.38 -20.78 21.58
N ALA A 500 -8.47 -19.51 21.21
CA ALA A 500 -7.84 -18.39 21.90
C ALA A 500 -8.89 -17.50 22.59
N THR A 501 -8.62 -17.12 23.85
CA THR A 501 -9.47 -16.18 24.58
C THR A 501 -8.63 -14.99 25.07
N PHE A 502 -9.04 -13.76 24.75
CA PHE A 502 -8.50 -12.57 25.40
C PHE A 502 -9.21 -12.33 26.75
N ILE A 503 -8.43 -12.14 27.82
CA ILE A 503 -8.91 -11.83 29.17
C ILE A 503 -8.18 -10.57 29.65
N GLY A 504 -8.68 -9.41 29.24
CA GLY A 504 -8.17 -8.10 29.65
C GLY A 504 -8.74 -7.64 30.99
N ASN A 505 -8.15 -6.56 31.52
CA ASN A 505 -8.46 -6.01 32.83
C ASN A 505 -8.32 -7.04 33.98
N THR A 506 -7.29 -7.88 33.90
CA THR A 506 -6.97 -8.92 34.88
C THR A 506 -5.45 -8.94 35.15
N GLU A 507 -5.05 -8.50 36.35
CA GLU A 507 -3.64 -8.41 36.74
C GLU A 507 -3.19 -9.58 37.64
N LEU A 508 -2.13 -10.27 37.22
CA LEU A 508 -1.49 -11.33 38.01
C LEU A 508 -0.86 -10.77 39.30
N GLY A 509 -1.24 -11.37 40.42
CA GLY A 509 -0.89 -10.97 41.79
C GLY A 509 -1.81 -9.90 42.40
N VAL A 510 -2.83 -9.45 41.66
CA VAL A 510 -3.88 -8.55 42.15
C VAL A 510 -5.25 -9.23 42.05
N ASP A 511 -5.68 -9.55 40.83
CA ASP A 511 -6.98 -10.16 40.55
C ASP A 511 -6.92 -11.69 40.57
N MET A 512 -5.75 -12.26 40.32
CA MET A 512 -5.50 -13.70 40.29
C MET A 512 -4.07 -13.99 40.77
N THR A 513 -3.88 -14.98 41.63
CA THR A 513 -2.56 -15.35 42.14
C THR A 513 -1.83 -16.32 41.20
N MET A 514 -0.50 -16.40 41.32
CA MET A 514 0.30 -17.38 40.56
C MET A 514 -0.09 -18.84 40.87
N ASP A 515 -0.48 -19.14 42.11
CA ASP A 515 -0.90 -20.49 42.51
C ASP A 515 -2.26 -20.86 41.90
N GLU A 516 -3.21 -19.93 41.83
CA GLU A 516 -4.49 -20.14 41.13
C GLU A 516 -4.26 -20.37 39.63
N LEU A 517 -3.37 -19.58 39.01
CA LEU A 517 -3.04 -19.72 37.61
C LEU A 517 -2.39 -21.08 37.32
N LYS A 518 -1.38 -21.49 38.09
CA LYS A 518 -0.71 -22.79 37.93
C LYS A 518 -1.60 -23.99 38.21
N SER A 519 -2.61 -23.84 39.07
CA SER A 519 -3.55 -24.94 39.36
C SER A 519 -4.67 -25.05 38.33
N SER A 520 -4.90 -24.00 37.53
CA SER A 520 -5.97 -23.96 36.53
C SER A 520 -5.50 -24.22 35.10
N TYR A 521 -4.19 -24.16 34.83
CA TYR A 521 -3.60 -24.33 33.49
C TYR A 521 -2.50 -25.39 33.49
N ASP A 522 -2.34 -26.06 32.36
CA ASP A 522 -1.28 -27.05 32.14
C ASP A 522 0.09 -26.39 32.00
N SER A 523 0.11 -25.17 31.46
CA SER A 523 1.32 -24.35 31.34
C SER A 523 0.99 -22.86 31.46
N VAL A 524 1.96 -22.11 31.97
CA VAL A 524 1.91 -20.66 32.12
C VAL A 524 3.13 -20.04 31.43
N VAL A 525 2.88 -19.07 30.56
CA VAL A 525 3.89 -18.27 29.85
C VAL A 525 3.81 -16.83 30.33
N LEU A 526 4.86 -16.36 31.00
CA LEU A 526 5.02 -14.97 31.41
C LEU A 526 5.55 -14.13 30.25
N ALA A 527 4.67 -13.29 29.69
CA ALA A 527 4.93 -12.41 28.55
C ALA A 527 4.67 -10.93 28.89
N SER A 528 4.86 -10.56 30.16
CA SER A 528 4.48 -9.25 30.72
C SER A 528 5.35 -8.06 30.27
N GLY A 529 6.44 -8.33 29.55
CA GLY A 529 7.39 -7.31 29.11
C GLY A 529 8.09 -6.62 30.29
N LEU A 530 8.55 -5.37 30.09
CA LEU A 530 9.10 -4.51 31.14
C LEU A 530 8.50 -3.11 31.01
N SER A 531 7.86 -2.62 32.06
CA SER A 531 7.23 -1.29 32.10
C SER A 531 8.06 -0.25 32.88
N HIS A 532 9.06 -0.67 33.64
CA HIS A 532 9.85 0.21 34.51
C HIS A 532 11.18 0.62 33.87
N ASP A 533 11.40 1.92 33.80
CA ASP A 533 12.66 2.50 33.35
C ASP A 533 13.79 2.22 34.34
N ARG A 534 15.01 2.06 33.82
CA ARG A 534 16.21 1.91 34.64
C ARG A 534 16.52 3.25 35.32
N PRO A 535 16.69 3.28 36.65
CA PRO A 535 17.07 4.50 37.34
C PRO A 535 18.49 4.93 36.97
N LEU A 536 18.70 6.24 36.88
CA LEU A 536 20.03 6.83 36.73
C LEU A 536 20.70 6.92 38.11
N ASP A 537 21.76 6.16 38.32
CA ASP A 537 22.45 6.05 39.61
C ASP A 537 23.62 7.04 39.71
N ILE A 538 23.30 8.34 39.73
CA ILE A 538 24.26 9.44 39.92
C ILE A 538 23.69 10.52 40.87
N PRO A 539 24.52 11.34 41.53
CA PRO A 539 24.04 12.47 42.32
C PRO A 539 23.09 13.40 41.54
N GLY A 540 21.97 13.78 42.16
CA GLY A 540 20.97 14.69 41.58
C GLY A 540 19.95 14.06 40.64
N ALA A 541 19.96 12.73 40.46
CA ALA A 541 18.96 12.01 39.66
C ALA A 541 17.52 12.11 40.19
N ASP A 542 17.34 12.55 41.43
CA ASP A 542 16.07 12.77 42.12
C ASP A 542 15.56 14.22 42.05
N LEU A 543 16.29 15.12 41.39
CA LEU A 543 15.86 16.50 41.16
C LEU A 543 14.57 16.57 40.33
N LYS A 544 13.79 17.65 40.50
CA LYS A 544 12.63 17.93 39.64
C LYS A 544 13.07 18.14 38.19
N HIS A 545 12.14 17.86 37.27
CA HIS A 545 12.34 17.90 35.80
C HIS A 545 13.33 16.85 35.26
N VAL A 546 13.53 15.77 36.02
CA VAL A 546 14.19 14.54 35.56
C VAL A 546 13.10 13.49 35.29
N TYR A 547 12.95 13.13 34.02
CA TYR A 547 11.93 12.21 33.52
C TYR A 547 12.57 10.96 32.92
N SER A 548 11.79 9.88 32.78
CA SER A 548 12.22 8.69 32.06
C SER A 548 11.62 8.67 30.66
N ALA A 549 12.36 8.14 29.69
CA ALA A 549 11.89 8.06 28.32
C ALA A 549 10.66 7.16 28.19
N GLY A 550 10.59 6.04 28.92
CA GLY A 550 9.42 5.18 28.94
C GLY A 550 8.16 5.90 29.42
N ARG A 551 8.26 6.79 30.41
CA ARG A 551 7.15 7.65 30.86
C ARG A 551 6.70 8.61 29.77
N ILE A 552 7.64 9.32 29.13
CA ILE A 552 7.33 10.26 28.03
C ILE A 552 6.68 9.53 26.85
N THR A 553 7.20 8.37 26.45
CA THR A 553 6.61 7.57 25.38
C THR A 553 5.21 7.08 25.73
N ARG A 554 4.97 6.64 26.96
CA ARG A 554 3.63 6.22 27.43
C ARG A 554 2.64 7.38 27.41
N LEU A 555 3.05 8.57 27.85
CA LEU A 555 2.23 9.78 27.80
C LEU A 555 1.83 10.14 26.37
N LEU A 556 2.81 10.22 25.46
CA LEU A 556 2.56 10.54 24.05
C LEU A 556 1.70 9.48 23.35
N ASN A 557 1.77 8.22 23.80
CA ASN A 557 0.93 7.14 23.30
C ASN A 557 -0.40 6.97 24.06
N GLY A 558 -0.77 7.89 24.96
CA GLY A 558 -2.06 7.86 25.66
C GLY A 558 -2.23 6.67 26.62
N HIS A 559 -1.15 6.22 27.26
CA HIS A 559 -1.20 5.09 28.19
C HIS A 559 -1.99 5.46 29.47
N PRO A 560 -2.97 4.63 29.91
CA PRO A 560 -3.88 5.02 30.97
C PRO A 560 -3.27 5.17 32.37
N ASP A 561 -2.18 4.47 32.68
CA ASP A 561 -1.48 4.66 33.97
C ASP A 561 -0.81 6.02 34.14
N GLU A 562 -0.68 6.81 33.07
CA GLU A 562 -0.14 8.17 33.16
C GLU A 562 -1.24 9.21 33.45
N ARG A 563 -2.50 8.77 33.53
CA ARG A 563 -3.68 9.60 33.80
C ARG A 563 -4.37 9.23 35.12
N ASP A 564 -5.03 10.21 35.73
CA ASP A 564 -5.96 9.98 36.83
C ASP A 564 -7.33 9.47 36.32
N ASP A 565 -8.24 9.15 37.24
CA ASP A 565 -9.55 8.56 36.89
C ASP A 565 -10.42 9.53 36.06
N ASP A 566 -10.21 10.84 36.20
CA ASP A 566 -10.92 11.90 35.46
C ASP A 566 -10.25 12.22 34.11
N GLY A 567 -9.18 11.51 33.75
CA GLY A 567 -8.42 11.71 32.49
C GLY A 567 -7.38 12.85 32.56
N GLY A 568 -7.20 13.46 33.73
CA GLY A 568 -6.13 14.43 34.00
C GLY A 568 -4.76 13.76 34.06
N LEU A 569 -3.67 14.52 33.89
CA LEU A 569 -2.31 14.00 34.09
C LEU A 569 -2.06 13.80 35.59
N THR A 570 -1.58 12.61 35.98
CA THR A 570 -1.22 12.33 37.39
C THR A 570 -0.13 13.25 37.93
N ASP A 571 0.78 13.66 37.04
CA ASP A 571 1.81 14.68 37.23
C ASP A 571 2.17 15.20 35.83
N ASN A 572 2.19 16.52 35.63
CA ASN A 572 2.30 17.15 34.31
C ASN A 572 3.78 17.42 33.97
N PRO A 573 4.45 16.59 33.13
CA PRO A 573 5.82 16.87 32.75
C PRO A 573 5.87 18.14 31.90
N ALA A 574 6.58 19.13 32.41
CA ALA A 574 6.92 20.35 31.68
C ALA A 574 8.40 20.28 31.33
N LEU A 575 8.68 20.11 30.04
CA LEU A 575 10.03 20.26 29.50
C LEU A 575 10.32 21.74 29.31
N GLY A 576 11.53 22.17 29.67
CA GLY A 576 11.97 23.51 29.34
C GLY A 576 12.59 23.61 27.95
N SER A 577 13.31 24.70 27.73
CA SER A 577 13.91 25.06 26.44
C SER A 577 15.17 24.28 26.07
N ARG A 578 15.84 23.63 27.03
CA ARG A 578 17.13 22.96 26.90
C ARG A 578 17.08 21.59 27.55
N VAL A 579 16.81 20.57 26.74
CA VAL A 579 16.55 19.20 27.20
C VAL A 579 17.78 18.33 27.00
N ALA A 580 18.26 17.65 28.04
CA ALA A 580 19.25 16.58 27.88
C ALA A 580 18.57 15.20 27.82
N VAL A 581 18.85 14.43 26.78
CA VAL A 581 18.43 13.02 26.67
C VAL A 581 19.64 12.13 26.94
N ILE A 582 19.63 11.41 28.06
CA ILE A 582 20.72 10.50 28.45
C ILE A 582 20.43 9.11 27.86
N GLY A 583 21.15 8.74 26.80
CA GLY A 583 20.99 7.51 26.06
C GLY A 583 21.08 7.72 24.55
N GLN A 584 21.54 6.70 23.83
CA GLN A 584 21.69 6.71 22.37
C GLN A 584 21.21 5.38 21.77
N GLY A 585 20.04 4.91 22.22
CA GLY A 585 19.32 3.79 21.61
C GLY A 585 18.06 4.31 20.91
N ASN A 586 17.33 3.43 20.22
CA ASN A 586 16.16 3.79 19.41
C ASN A 586 15.11 4.60 20.18
N VAL A 587 14.82 4.25 21.45
CA VAL A 587 13.87 5.02 22.29
C VAL A 587 14.32 6.48 22.49
N ALA A 588 15.63 6.73 22.60
CA ALA A 588 16.14 8.11 22.70
C ALA A 588 15.91 8.88 21.39
N ILE A 589 16.02 8.20 20.25
CA ILE A 589 15.79 8.78 18.92
C ILE A 589 14.30 9.01 18.68
N ASP A 590 13.43 8.10 19.11
CA ASP A 590 11.97 8.29 19.10
C ASP A 590 11.57 9.53 19.91
N VAL A 591 12.13 9.69 21.12
CA VAL A 591 11.88 10.88 21.94
C VAL A 591 12.37 12.14 21.25
N LEU A 592 13.58 12.14 20.68
CA LEU A 592 14.09 13.27 19.90
C LEU A 592 13.15 13.63 18.75
N ARG A 593 12.76 12.65 17.94
CA ARG A 593 11.93 12.83 16.75
C ARG A 593 10.55 13.34 17.13
N LEU A 594 9.88 12.72 18.10
CA LEU A 594 8.57 13.15 18.56
C LEU A 594 8.60 14.56 19.18
N LEU A 595 9.62 14.92 19.95
CA LEU A 595 9.72 16.26 20.54
C LEU A 595 10.03 17.37 19.51
N THR A 596 10.49 17.00 18.31
CA THR A 596 10.94 17.96 17.30
C THR A 596 10.11 17.98 16.01
N CYS A 597 9.36 16.92 15.71
CA CYS A 597 8.47 16.85 14.55
C CYS A 597 7.38 17.91 14.61
N ASP A 598 6.96 18.44 13.46
CA ASP A 598 5.83 19.36 13.38
C ASP A 598 4.48 18.62 13.41
N ALA A 599 3.39 19.38 13.58
CA ALA A 599 2.05 18.80 13.69
C ALA A 599 1.59 18.11 12.40
N GLN A 600 2.06 18.55 11.23
CA GLN A 600 1.71 17.99 9.93
C GLN A 600 2.36 16.62 9.71
N SER A 601 3.59 16.44 10.19
CA SER A 601 4.32 15.16 10.17
C SER A 601 3.64 14.08 11.02
N LEU A 602 2.68 14.47 11.87
CA LEU A 602 1.88 13.57 12.69
C LEU A 602 0.53 13.23 12.06
N ASP A 603 0.23 13.70 10.84
CA ASP A 603 -0.97 13.31 10.13
C ASP A 603 -1.02 11.78 9.92
N GLY A 604 -2.18 11.20 10.19
CA GLY A 604 -2.38 9.75 10.22
C GLY A 604 -1.89 9.06 11.51
N SER A 605 -1.31 9.78 12.49
CA SER A 605 -0.85 9.20 13.76
C SER A 605 -1.98 8.99 14.79
N ASP A 606 -1.64 8.28 15.88
CA ASP A 606 -2.47 8.07 17.08
C ASP A 606 -1.88 8.75 18.33
N ILE A 607 -1.15 9.86 18.13
CA ILE A 607 -0.50 10.61 19.22
C ILE A 607 -1.53 11.27 20.13
N ASP A 608 -1.25 11.31 21.43
CA ASP A 608 -2.05 12.06 22.40
C ASP A 608 -1.72 13.56 22.32
N ASP A 609 -2.51 14.30 21.54
CA ASP A 609 -2.31 15.74 21.31
C ASP A 609 -2.32 16.56 22.61
N SER A 610 -3.03 16.09 23.65
CA SER A 610 -3.10 16.76 24.96
C SER A 610 -1.78 16.66 25.75
N ALA A 611 -1.02 15.58 25.54
CA ALA A 611 0.31 15.41 26.11
C ALA A 611 1.40 16.01 25.21
N TYR A 612 1.25 15.85 23.89
CA TYR A 612 2.23 16.29 22.90
C TYR A 612 2.41 17.81 22.89
N THR A 613 1.32 18.58 22.84
CA THR A 613 1.39 20.04 22.67
C THR A 613 2.20 20.73 23.79
N PRO A 614 1.95 20.46 25.08
CA PRO A 614 2.74 21.06 26.17
C PRO A 614 4.20 20.61 26.21
N LEU A 615 4.49 19.35 25.82
CA LEU A 615 5.84 18.79 25.90
C LEU A 615 6.83 19.43 24.93
N ARG A 616 6.38 19.96 23.78
CA ARG A 616 7.27 20.55 22.76
C ARG A 616 7.34 22.07 22.75
N GLN A 617 6.47 22.76 23.49
CA GLN A 617 6.13 24.16 23.23
C GLN A 617 7.33 25.13 23.19
N ASP A 618 8.34 24.92 24.04
CA ASP A 618 9.44 25.88 24.23
C ASP A 618 10.84 25.31 23.90
N ILE A 619 10.91 24.12 23.28
CA ILE A 619 12.19 23.45 23.02
C ILE A 619 13.00 24.21 21.96
N SER A 620 14.21 24.62 22.32
CA SER A 620 15.17 25.28 21.43
C SER A 620 16.46 24.48 21.24
N ARG A 621 16.76 23.59 22.19
CA ARG A 621 17.97 22.76 22.17
C ARG A 621 17.73 21.40 22.81
N ILE A 622 18.27 20.35 22.19
CA ILE A 622 18.29 18.98 22.71
C ILE A 622 19.73 18.45 22.69
N ASP A 623 20.23 17.98 23.83
CA ASP A 623 21.53 17.33 23.97
C ASP A 623 21.35 15.81 24.13
N ILE A 624 21.70 15.03 23.10
CA ILE A 624 21.66 13.56 23.10
C ILE A 624 23.00 13.02 23.58
N ILE A 625 23.03 12.46 24.79
CA ILE A 625 24.26 12.11 25.51
C ILE A 625 24.44 10.60 25.59
N GLY A 626 25.55 10.08 25.08
CA GLY A 626 25.90 8.67 25.16
C GLY A 626 27.36 8.40 25.50
N ARG A 627 27.57 7.36 26.30
CA ARG A 627 28.90 6.90 26.74
C ARG A 627 29.66 6.10 25.67
N SER A 628 29.00 5.69 24.59
CA SER A 628 29.58 4.86 23.53
C SER A 628 30.30 5.73 22.50
N THR A 629 31.22 5.12 21.75
CA THR A 629 31.71 5.71 20.49
C THR A 629 30.58 5.75 19.46
N ALA A 630 30.66 6.63 18.47
CA ALA A 630 29.64 6.77 17.42
C ALA A 630 29.33 5.45 16.69
N GLY A 631 30.35 4.66 16.31
CA GLY A 631 30.15 3.37 15.63
C GLY A 631 29.56 2.26 16.53
N THR A 632 29.65 2.39 17.86
CA THR A 632 29.13 1.40 18.82
C THR A 632 27.88 1.87 19.57
N ALA A 633 27.36 3.05 19.23
CA ALA A 633 26.08 3.54 19.72
C ALA A 633 24.95 2.56 19.34
N LYS A 634 23.85 2.58 20.09
CA LYS A 634 22.79 1.56 19.97
C LYS A 634 21.63 1.96 19.08
N PHE A 635 21.62 3.19 18.56
CA PHE A 635 20.62 3.59 17.59
C PHE A 635 20.82 2.82 16.28
N ASP A 636 19.73 2.63 15.56
CA ASP A 636 19.77 2.15 14.19
C ASP A 636 20.07 3.30 13.23
N PRO A 637 20.94 3.11 12.22
CA PRO A 637 21.27 4.13 11.23
C PRO A 637 20.04 4.72 10.52
N VAL A 638 19.02 3.89 10.30
CA VAL A 638 17.77 4.29 9.63
C VAL A 638 17.08 5.43 10.38
N MET A 639 16.96 5.32 11.70
CA MET A 639 16.31 6.34 12.53
C MET A 639 17.11 7.64 12.56
N ILE A 640 18.44 7.58 12.40
CA ILE A 640 19.26 8.79 12.28
C ILE A 640 18.99 9.49 10.94
N ARG A 641 18.83 8.72 9.86
CA ARG A 641 18.46 9.29 8.54
C ARG A 641 17.05 9.88 8.53
N GLU A 642 16.10 9.27 9.23
CA GLU A 642 14.77 9.85 9.44
C GLU A 642 14.88 11.24 10.08
N VAL A 643 15.66 11.37 11.15
CA VAL A 643 15.93 12.66 11.79
C VAL A 643 16.58 13.65 10.82
N GLY A 644 17.52 13.19 9.99
CA GLY A 644 18.18 14.02 8.97
C GLY A 644 17.27 14.56 7.86
N ARG A 645 16.12 13.91 7.62
CA ARG A 645 15.11 14.37 6.66
C ARG A 645 14.18 15.44 7.24
N MET A 646 14.19 15.65 8.57
CA MET A 646 13.32 16.61 9.23
C MET A 646 13.79 18.05 8.96
N THR A 647 12.85 18.94 8.66
CA THR A 647 13.14 20.36 8.49
C THR A 647 13.19 21.09 9.84
N GLY A 648 13.97 22.16 9.93
CA GLY A 648 14.02 23.01 11.13
C GLY A 648 14.95 22.54 12.24
N LEU A 649 15.76 21.51 11.99
CA LEU A 649 16.79 21.02 12.92
C LEU A 649 18.20 21.44 12.46
N VAL A 650 19.06 21.74 13.43
CA VAL A 650 20.49 21.98 13.21
C VAL A 650 21.28 21.02 14.07
N HIS A 651 22.12 20.19 13.46
CA HIS A 651 22.85 19.14 14.15
C HIS A 651 24.32 19.51 14.42
N GLU A 652 24.80 19.21 15.61
CA GLU A 652 26.21 19.34 15.98
C GLU A 652 26.72 18.06 16.65
N LEU A 653 27.90 17.58 16.26
CA LEU A 653 28.48 16.33 16.76
C LEU A 653 29.69 16.60 17.64
N HIS A 654 29.73 15.96 18.82
CA HIS A 654 30.79 16.08 19.82
C HIS A 654 31.41 14.71 20.11
N GLY A 655 32.74 14.64 20.17
CA GLY A 655 33.45 13.38 20.46
C GLY A 655 33.51 12.40 19.28
N VAL A 656 33.37 12.88 18.04
CA VAL A 656 33.55 12.08 16.82
C VAL A 656 34.21 12.92 15.73
N ASP A 657 35.17 12.35 15.00
CA ASP A 657 35.79 12.95 13.82
C ASP A 657 35.42 12.14 12.56
N LEU A 658 34.47 12.66 11.80
CA LEU A 658 33.98 12.03 10.59
C LEU A 658 34.91 12.22 9.37
N SER A 659 35.92 13.09 9.45
CA SER A 659 36.86 13.32 8.32
C SER A 659 37.71 12.10 7.99
N THR A 660 37.86 11.20 8.95
CA THR A 660 38.63 9.96 8.83
C THR A 660 37.79 8.75 8.41
N ARG A 661 36.47 8.93 8.22
CA ARG A 661 35.58 7.83 7.83
C ARG A 661 35.85 7.37 6.40
N VAL A 662 35.58 6.09 6.15
CA VAL A 662 35.52 5.54 4.79
C VAL A 662 34.04 5.39 4.42
N PRO A 663 33.52 6.15 3.45
CA PRO A 663 32.12 6.04 3.03
C PRO A 663 31.73 4.59 2.66
N GLY A 664 30.59 4.13 3.16
CA GLY A 664 30.06 2.78 2.92
C GLY A 664 30.65 1.69 3.81
N LYS A 665 31.51 2.03 4.79
CA LYS A 665 32.12 1.05 5.70
C LYS A 665 31.37 0.88 7.02
N ASP A 666 30.76 1.95 7.52
CA ASP A 666 30.03 1.95 8.79
C ASP A 666 28.77 2.79 8.63
N ALA A 667 27.63 2.09 8.55
CA ALA A 667 26.34 2.72 8.30
C ALA A 667 25.96 3.78 9.35
N LYS A 668 26.42 3.66 10.60
CA LYS A 668 26.14 4.66 11.64
C LYS A 668 26.94 5.93 11.43
N LEU A 669 28.23 5.79 11.11
CA LEU A 669 29.08 6.94 10.81
C LEU A 669 28.64 7.67 9.54
N ASP A 670 28.18 6.90 8.54
CA ASP A 670 27.64 7.47 7.30
C ASP A 670 26.35 8.24 7.56
N ALA A 671 25.40 7.66 8.31
CA ALA A 671 24.17 8.36 8.69
C ALA A 671 24.43 9.64 9.51
N LEU A 672 25.41 9.64 10.41
CA LEU A 672 25.80 10.85 11.15
C LEU A 672 26.45 11.92 10.27
N ALA A 673 27.19 11.52 9.23
CA ALA A 673 27.78 12.48 8.28
C ALA A 673 26.69 13.16 7.45
N GLU A 674 25.69 12.41 7.02
CA GLU A 674 24.53 12.92 6.28
C GLU A 674 23.80 14.03 7.08
N LEU A 675 23.71 13.94 8.42
CA LEU A 675 23.13 15.00 9.27
C LEU A 675 23.85 16.34 9.14
N THR A 676 25.16 16.33 8.94
CA THR A 676 26.01 17.54 8.94
C THR A 676 26.27 18.10 7.53
N ASP A 677 26.01 17.32 6.48
CA ASP A 677 26.21 17.72 5.08
C ASP A 677 25.08 18.63 4.55
N VAL A 678 23.97 18.77 5.30
CA VAL A 678 22.84 19.63 4.94
C VAL A 678 23.20 21.10 5.21
N THR A 679 23.16 21.93 4.16
CA THR A 679 23.42 23.38 4.31
C THR A 679 22.23 24.04 5.02
N PRO A 680 22.42 24.71 6.18
CA PRO A 680 21.30 25.30 6.90
C PRO A 680 20.62 26.39 6.07
N SER A 681 19.29 26.28 5.92
CA SER A 681 18.46 27.26 5.22
C SER A 681 18.51 28.63 5.94
N PRO A 682 18.54 29.78 5.23
CA PRO A 682 18.64 31.12 5.84
C PRO A 682 17.50 31.51 6.80
N ALA A 683 16.45 30.69 6.94
CA ALA A 683 15.34 30.88 7.88
C ALA A 683 15.68 30.48 9.35
N ALA A 684 16.95 30.22 9.67
CA ALA A 684 17.44 29.60 10.91
C ALA A 684 17.29 30.41 12.23
N ARG A 685 16.40 31.39 12.35
CA ARG A 685 16.20 32.11 13.62
C ARG A 685 15.43 31.29 14.66
N ASP A 686 14.60 30.34 14.23
CA ASP A 686 13.72 29.53 15.09
C ASP A 686 14.02 28.02 15.01
N ALA A 687 15.23 27.63 14.60
CA ALA A 687 15.61 26.22 14.46
C ALA A 687 15.93 25.56 15.81
N ILE A 688 15.63 24.27 15.95
CA ILE A 688 15.99 23.49 17.15
C ILE A 688 17.41 22.94 16.99
N HIS A 689 18.28 23.23 17.95
CA HIS A 689 19.66 22.75 17.96
C HIS A 689 19.77 21.37 18.60
N VAL A 690 20.23 20.38 17.85
CA VAL A 690 20.42 19.00 18.33
C VAL A 690 21.91 18.69 18.44
N HIS A 691 22.39 18.56 19.67
CA HIS A 691 23.79 18.25 19.97
C HIS A 691 23.95 16.76 20.31
N TRP A 692 24.84 16.07 19.60
CA TRP A 692 25.12 14.65 19.79
C TRP A 692 26.44 14.47 20.51
N TRP A 693 26.42 13.98 21.75
CA TRP A 693 27.60 13.80 22.59
C TRP A 693 28.00 12.32 22.67
N PHE A 694 29.09 11.96 22.01
CA PHE A 694 29.69 10.63 22.04
C PHE A 694 30.79 10.54 23.10
N GLU A 695 31.08 9.32 23.55
CA GLU A 695 32.09 9.04 24.59
C GLU A 695 31.92 9.91 25.85
N SER A 696 30.67 10.28 26.16
CA SER A 696 30.32 11.27 27.18
C SER A 696 29.49 10.60 28.27
N THR A 697 30.02 10.55 29.48
CA THR A 697 29.35 9.89 30.64
C THR A 697 28.86 10.95 31.63
N PRO A 698 27.56 10.98 31.97
CA PRO A 698 27.06 11.87 33.02
C PRO A 698 27.56 11.43 34.40
N GLU A 699 28.09 12.35 35.19
CA GLU A 699 28.62 12.09 36.54
C GLU A 699 27.74 12.66 37.65
N ALA A 700 27.06 13.78 37.39
CA ALA A 700 26.09 14.37 38.31
C ALA A 700 25.08 15.23 37.55
N LEU A 701 23.85 15.32 38.09
CA LEU A 701 22.89 16.36 37.76
C LEU A 701 22.96 17.44 38.85
N THR A 702 22.95 18.70 38.46
CA THR A 702 23.13 19.82 39.39
C THR A 702 21.94 20.79 39.34
N GLY A 703 21.59 21.37 40.49
CA GLY A 703 20.59 22.42 40.59
C GLY A 703 20.04 22.59 42.00
N ASP A 704 19.28 23.66 42.21
CA ASP A 704 18.62 23.97 43.48
C ASP A 704 17.13 23.61 43.39
N GLY A 705 16.77 22.43 43.89
CA GLY A 705 15.40 21.88 43.86
C GLY A 705 14.91 21.36 42.50
N ALA A 706 15.47 21.82 41.39
CA ALA A 706 15.20 21.38 40.02
C ALA A 706 16.52 21.27 39.23
N VAL A 707 16.57 20.42 38.20
CA VAL A 707 17.78 20.30 37.37
C VAL A 707 18.06 21.60 36.61
N SER A 708 19.33 22.00 36.62
CA SER A 708 19.85 23.20 35.94
C SER A 708 21.12 22.92 35.13
N GLY A 709 21.68 21.71 35.24
CA GLY A 709 22.86 21.32 34.48
C GLY A 709 23.22 19.84 34.63
N VAL A 710 23.92 19.32 33.63
CA VAL A 710 24.50 17.96 33.59
C VAL A 710 26.02 18.07 33.56
N GLU A 711 26.70 17.41 34.48
CA GLU A 711 28.16 17.28 34.46
C GLU A 711 28.57 16.03 33.68
N LEU A 712 29.39 16.21 32.65
CA LEU A 712 29.84 15.18 31.72
C LEU A 712 31.35 14.96 31.85
N ARG A 713 31.76 13.69 31.94
CA ARG A 713 33.14 13.28 31.77
C ARG A 713 33.38 12.69 30.39
N ARG A 714 34.44 13.17 29.73
CA ARG A 714 34.95 12.66 28.46
C ARG A 714 36.40 12.16 28.62
N PRO A 715 36.82 11.11 27.91
CA PRO A 715 38.19 10.62 27.98
C PRO A 715 39.21 11.69 27.58
N GLY A 716 40.15 12.01 28.47
CA GLY A 716 41.25 12.94 28.17
C GLY A 716 40.89 14.44 28.20
N GLU A 717 39.68 14.79 28.63
CA GLU A 717 39.20 16.16 28.79
C GLU A 717 38.78 16.45 30.25
N ASP A 718 38.74 17.72 30.63
CA ASP A 718 38.16 18.15 31.90
C ASP A 718 36.64 17.95 31.92
N SER A 719 36.03 17.88 33.10
CA SER A 719 34.56 17.76 33.23
C SER A 719 33.86 18.97 32.61
N ILE A 720 32.86 18.71 31.78
CA ILE A 720 32.08 19.72 31.06
C ILE A 720 30.70 19.82 31.70
N ARG A 721 30.27 21.03 32.04
CA ARG A 721 28.90 21.29 32.47
C ARG A 721 28.06 21.75 31.27
N LEU A 722 26.97 21.04 30.99
CA LEU A 722 25.91 21.50 30.08
C LEU A 722 24.80 22.14 30.91
N ASP A 723 24.36 23.35 30.55
CA ASP A 723 23.22 23.99 31.19
C ASP A 723 21.91 23.52 30.54
N VAL A 724 21.07 22.86 31.33
CA VAL A 724 19.80 22.26 30.90
C VAL A 724 18.69 22.62 31.87
N ASP A 725 17.44 22.56 31.45
CA ASP A 725 16.28 22.77 32.30
C ASP A 725 15.43 21.50 32.47
N SER A 726 15.70 20.46 31.68
CA SER A 726 15.04 19.16 31.81
C SER A 726 15.97 18.03 31.37
N VAL A 727 15.81 16.86 31.99
CA VAL A 727 16.57 15.65 31.65
C VAL A 727 15.59 14.52 31.37
N ILE A 728 15.79 13.80 30.27
CA ILE A 728 15.08 12.57 29.93
C ILE A 728 16.07 11.42 29.92
N THR A 729 15.81 10.38 30.72
CA THR A 729 16.67 9.21 30.83
C THR A 729 16.18 8.08 29.93
N ALA A 730 16.96 7.74 28.90
CA ALA A 730 16.69 6.70 27.91
C ALA A 730 17.73 5.57 27.98
N ILE A 731 17.98 5.07 29.20
CA ILE A 731 19.05 4.10 29.51
C ILE A 731 18.56 2.65 29.62
N GLY A 732 17.36 2.39 29.12
CA GLY A 732 16.72 1.07 29.03
C GLY A 732 15.80 0.75 30.21
N PHE A 733 15.20 -0.43 30.17
CA PHE A 733 14.20 -0.90 31.13
C PHE A 733 14.78 -1.95 32.09
N VAL A 734 14.10 -2.16 33.22
CA VAL A 734 14.43 -3.17 34.24
C VAL A 734 13.15 -3.83 34.74
N ARG A 735 13.31 -4.99 35.39
CA ARG A 735 12.22 -5.65 36.10
C ARG A 735 11.84 -4.86 37.35
N ASP A 736 10.55 -4.61 37.50
CA ASP A 736 10.00 -4.06 38.71
C ASP A 736 10.01 -5.08 39.84
N PRO A 737 10.59 -4.77 41.02
CA PRO A 737 10.62 -5.68 42.14
C PRO A 737 9.25 -6.18 42.58
N MET A 738 8.21 -5.33 42.54
CA MET A 738 6.89 -5.70 43.03
C MET A 738 6.13 -6.61 42.06
N THR A 739 6.13 -6.25 40.78
CA THR A 739 5.57 -7.05 39.69
C THR A 739 6.28 -8.40 39.58
N SER A 740 7.61 -8.41 39.71
CA SER A 740 8.40 -9.66 39.71
C SER A 740 8.00 -10.57 40.87
N ALA A 741 7.84 -10.01 42.08
CA ALA A 741 7.41 -10.78 43.24
C ALA A 741 6.01 -11.38 43.05
N ARG A 742 5.06 -10.61 42.49
CA ARG A 742 3.71 -11.08 42.13
C ARG A 742 3.72 -12.22 41.10
N GLN A 743 4.67 -12.18 40.18
CA GLN A 743 4.88 -13.21 39.16
C GLN A 743 5.69 -14.42 39.67
N GLY A 744 6.10 -14.43 40.94
CA GLY A 744 6.90 -15.52 41.52
C GLY A 744 8.31 -15.62 40.95
N ILE A 745 8.87 -14.53 40.42
CA ILE A 745 10.21 -14.48 39.84
C ILE A 745 11.11 -13.50 40.60
N CYS A 746 12.40 -13.82 40.69
CA CYS A 746 13.38 -12.90 41.29
C CYS A 746 13.67 -11.73 40.33
N PRO A 747 13.59 -10.47 40.78
CA PRO A 747 13.78 -9.30 39.91
C PRO A 747 15.20 -9.19 39.34
N VAL A 748 16.20 -9.77 40.03
CA VAL A 748 17.62 -9.66 39.65
C VAL A 748 18.23 -10.95 39.10
N SER A 749 17.60 -12.10 39.33
CA SER A 749 18.13 -13.36 38.81
C SER A 749 17.91 -13.45 37.29
N PRO A 750 18.91 -13.86 36.51
CA PRO A 750 18.71 -14.10 35.09
C PRO A 750 17.67 -15.21 34.89
N ILE A 751 16.79 -15.02 33.91
CA ILE A 751 15.91 -16.10 33.45
C ILE A 751 16.76 -16.97 32.50
N PRO A 752 16.68 -18.30 32.58
CA PRO A 752 17.37 -19.20 31.66
C PRO A 752 17.14 -18.81 30.18
N GLY A 753 18.13 -19.08 29.33
CA GLY A 753 18.08 -18.66 27.92
C GLY A 753 16.95 -19.32 27.13
N ASP A 754 16.57 -20.54 27.53
CA ASP A 754 15.41 -21.29 27.03
C ASP A 754 14.07 -20.79 27.62
N GLY A 755 14.10 -19.85 28.57
CA GLY A 755 12.90 -19.25 29.15
C GLY A 755 12.19 -20.12 30.20
N LYS A 756 12.61 -21.36 30.44
CA LYS A 756 11.95 -22.25 31.42
C LYS A 756 12.36 -21.89 32.84
N ILE A 757 11.40 -21.43 33.65
CA ILE A 757 11.62 -21.04 35.06
C ILE A 757 11.47 -22.26 35.98
N SER A 758 10.39 -23.01 35.79
CA SER A 758 10.09 -24.26 36.51
C SER A 758 9.20 -25.14 35.63
N ASP A 759 8.86 -26.34 36.10
CA ASP A 759 7.89 -27.18 35.39
C ASP A 759 6.57 -26.43 35.19
N GLY A 760 6.07 -26.44 33.95
CA GLY A 760 4.86 -25.72 33.54
C GLY A 760 4.95 -24.18 33.57
N LEU A 761 6.12 -23.57 33.84
CA LEU A 761 6.27 -22.10 33.89
C LEU A 761 7.42 -21.61 33.01
N PHE A 762 7.07 -20.77 32.05
CA PHE A 762 7.98 -20.18 31.09
C PHE A 762 7.94 -18.65 31.16
N ALA A 763 8.99 -18.00 30.69
CA ALA A 763 9.03 -16.57 30.46
C ALA A 763 9.63 -16.26 29.10
N ILE A 764 9.10 -15.22 28.46
CA ILE A 764 9.46 -14.85 27.10
C ILE A 764 9.62 -13.34 26.95
N GLY A 765 10.23 -12.96 25.84
CA GLY A 765 10.30 -11.60 25.37
C GLY A 765 11.11 -10.68 26.27
N TRP A 766 10.73 -9.41 26.41
CA TRP A 766 11.52 -8.45 27.21
C TRP A 766 11.68 -8.85 28.68
N LEU A 767 10.77 -9.65 29.23
CA LEU A 767 10.92 -10.21 30.57
C LEU A 767 12.13 -11.17 30.64
N LYS A 768 12.25 -12.06 29.64
CA LYS A 768 13.40 -12.97 29.45
C LYS A 768 14.67 -12.21 29.06
N GLY A 769 14.59 -11.39 28.02
CA GLY A 769 15.69 -10.66 27.36
C GLY A 769 16.16 -9.39 28.07
N ASN A 770 15.56 -9.03 29.21
CA ASN A 770 15.90 -7.85 30.01
C ASN A 770 15.80 -6.53 29.20
N GLY A 771 14.65 -6.33 28.55
CA GLY A 771 14.34 -5.11 27.79
C GLY A 771 15.08 -5.01 26.46
N ARG A 772 15.41 -6.16 25.86
CA ARG A 772 16.06 -6.25 24.55
C ARG A 772 15.27 -7.18 23.63
N GLY A 773 15.42 -6.92 22.34
CA GLY A 773 14.74 -7.64 21.27
C GLY A 773 13.70 -6.76 20.60
N THR A 774 13.76 -6.69 19.29
CA THR A 774 12.76 -6.09 18.42
C THR A 774 11.50 -6.98 18.37
N ILE A 775 10.38 -6.49 17.83
CA ILE A 775 9.17 -7.29 17.58
C ILE A 775 9.48 -8.63 16.85
N PRO A 776 10.32 -8.64 15.80
CA PRO A 776 10.79 -9.87 15.13
C PRO A 776 11.49 -10.86 16.06
N ASP A 777 12.37 -10.37 16.93
CA ASP A 777 13.06 -11.22 17.90
C ASP A 777 12.06 -11.87 18.85
N GLN A 778 10.98 -11.16 19.22
CA GLN A 778 9.91 -11.72 20.06
C GLN A 778 9.18 -12.88 19.38
N ARG A 779 8.99 -12.81 18.05
CA ARG A 779 8.35 -13.87 17.26
C ARG A 779 9.24 -15.12 17.16
N ALA A 780 10.53 -14.95 16.87
CA ALA A 780 11.48 -16.07 16.85
C ALA A 780 11.57 -16.77 18.21
N ASP A 781 11.55 -15.99 19.30
CA ASP A 781 11.47 -16.49 20.67
C ASP A 781 10.17 -17.29 20.90
N ALA A 782 9.03 -16.79 20.43
CA ALA A 782 7.73 -17.46 20.56
C ALA A 782 7.67 -18.81 19.84
N ARG A 783 8.22 -18.88 18.62
CA ARG A 783 8.31 -20.12 17.85
C ARG A 783 9.13 -21.18 18.60
N SER A 784 10.26 -20.77 19.17
CA SER A 784 11.13 -21.66 19.95
C SER A 784 10.44 -22.15 21.24
N LEU A 785 9.69 -21.28 21.92
CA LEU A 785 8.91 -21.64 23.09
C LEU A 785 7.81 -22.65 22.76
N ALA A 786 7.06 -22.43 21.69
CA ALA A 786 5.99 -23.33 21.27
C ALA A 786 6.55 -24.73 20.91
N ALA A 787 7.70 -24.79 20.21
CA ALA A 787 8.39 -26.05 19.94
C ALA A 787 8.82 -26.79 21.22
N GLN A 788 9.27 -26.04 22.24
CA GLN A 788 9.60 -26.61 23.55
C GLN A 788 8.35 -27.18 24.24
N ILE A 789 7.24 -26.46 24.25
CA ILE A 789 5.96 -26.93 24.82
C ILE A 789 5.47 -28.18 24.08
N ALA A 790 5.51 -28.18 22.74
CA ALA A 790 5.14 -29.32 21.92
C ALA A 790 5.98 -30.56 22.26
N ALA A 791 7.29 -30.39 22.44
CA ALA A 791 8.17 -31.47 22.85
C ALA A 791 7.82 -32.03 24.23
N GLU A 792 7.46 -31.17 25.20
CA GLU A 792 7.06 -31.61 26.55
C GLU A 792 5.72 -32.34 26.58
N VAL A 793 4.76 -31.92 25.73
CA VAL A 793 3.47 -32.61 25.53
C VAL A 793 3.69 -33.97 24.89
N ASN A 794 4.47 -34.03 23.81
CA ASN A 794 4.75 -35.28 23.09
C ASN A 794 5.53 -36.29 23.95
N ALA A 795 6.42 -35.81 24.83
CA ALA A 795 7.14 -36.65 25.79
C ALA A 795 6.27 -37.12 26.97
N GLY A 796 5.04 -36.61 27.12
CA GLY A 796 4.18 -36.87 28.28
C GLY A 796 4.71 -36.29 29.59
N SER A 797 5.62 -35.32 29.50
CA SER A 797 6.22 -34.63 30.65
C SER A 797 5.40 -33.43 31.13
N MET A 798 4.43 -32.97 30.34
CA MET A 798 3.46 -31.93 30.68
C MET A 798 2.09 -32.56 30.95
N THR A 799 1.36 -32.03 31.94
CA THR A 799 -0.04 -32.41 32.17
C THR A 799 -0.93 -31.85 31.05
N THR A 800 -2.05 -32.50 30.79
CA THR A 800 -3.07 -32.02 29.83
C THR A 800 -4.45 -32.17 30.46
N GLY A 801 -5.42 -31.37 29.98
CA GLY A 801 -6.81 -31.43 30.42
C GLY A 801 -7.20 -30.40 31.48
N ALA A 802 -6.37 -29.38 31.71
CA ALA A 802 -6.72 -28.30 32.62
C ALA A 802 -7.92 -27.50 32.10
N SER A 803 -8.88 -27.21 32.98
CA SER A 803 -10.12 -26.53 32.61
C SER A 803 -9.97 -25.02 32.43
N GLY A 804 -8.82 -24.42 32.76
CA GLY A 804 -8.56 -22.96 32.83
C GLY A 804 -9.49 -22.22 33.78
N VAL A 805 -9.49 -20.89 33.71
CA VAL A 805 -10.32 -20.06 34.60
C VAL A 805 -11.53 -19.48 33.88
N THR A 806 -12.57 -19.22 34.66
CA THR A 806 -13.67 -18.34 34.24
C THR A 806 -13.26 -16.89 34.53
N PRO A 807 -13.27 -15.98 33.55
CA PRO A 807 -12.98 -14.57 33.78
C PRO A 807 -13.87 -13.95 34.87
N HIS A 808 -13.33 -13.04 35.67
CA HIS A 808 -14.12 -12.31 36.67
C HIS A 808 -15.07 -11.32 35.99
N ALA A 809 -16.12 -10.89 36.69
CA ALA A 809 -17.20 -10.04 36.13
C ALA A 809 -16.79 -8.67 35.58
N LYS A 810 -15.54 -8.24 35.83
CA LYS A 810 -14.98 -6.97 35.33
C LYS A 810 -13.92 -7.17 34.24
N ALA A 811 -13.62 -8.41 33.88
CA ALA A 811 -12.68 -8.71 32.80
C ALA A 811 -13.28 -8.27 31.46
N THR A 812 -12.43 -7.85 30.54
CA THR A 812 -12.82 -7.47 29.18
C THR A 812 -12.41 -8.57 28.20
N ASP A 813 -13.32 -8.96 27.33
CA ASP A 813 -13.04 -9.88 26.23
C ASP A 813 -12.65 -9.13 24.94
N PHE A 814 -12.41 -9.88 23.87
CA PHE A 814 -12.02 -9.28 22.60
C PHE A 814 -13.13 -8.42 21.97
N ALA A 815 -14.40 -8.78 22.17
CA ALA A 815 -15.53 -7.95 21.74
C ALA A 815 -15.55 -6.60 22.47
N SER A 816 -15.27 -6.60 23.77
CA SER A 816 -15.11 -5.38 24.58
C SER A 816 -13.98 -4.50 24.03
N TRP A 817 -12.86 -5.10 23.65
CA TRP A 817 -11.77 -4.38 22.98
C TRP A 817 -12.22 -3.77 21.64
N ARG A 818 -12.92 -4.51 20.78
CA ARG A 818 -13.41 -4.02 19.47
C ARG A 818 -14.30 -2.79 19.61
N ARG A 819 -15.12 -2.71 20.68
CA ARG A 819 -15.92 -1.51 21.00
C ARG A 819 -15.06 -0.33 21.40
N ILE A 820 -14.03 -0.55 22.24
CA ILE A 820 -13.05 0.50 22.59
C ILE A 820 -12.39 1.01 21.31
N ASP A 821 -11.85 0.11 20.47
CA ASP A 821 -11.14 0.49 19.25
C ASP A 821 -12.04 1.28 18.28
N LEU A 822 -13.30 0.86 18.09
CA LEU A 822 -14.25 1.60 17.28
C LEU A 822 -14.52 3.00 17.84
N LYS A 823 -14.76 3.13 19.15
CA LYS A 823 -15.01 4.43 19.78
C LYS A 823 -13.80 5.37 19.64
N GLU A 824 -12.59 4.84 19.80
CA GLU A 824 -11.35 5.60 19.63
C GLU A 824 -11.14 6.10 18.19
N ARG A 825 -11.52 5.29 17.19
CA ARG A 825 -11.47 5.68 15.77
C ARG A 825 -12.54 6.71 15.43
N LEU A 826 -13.77 6.53 15.89
CA LEU A 826 -14.86 7.50 15.70
C LEU A 826 -14.60 8.83 16.40
N GLY A 827 -13.88 8.81 17.53
CA GLY A 827 -13.47 10.00 18.27
C GLY A 827 -12.22 10.69 17.74
N ALA A 828 -11.61 10.20 16.66
CA ALA A 828 -10.39 10.78 16.11
C ALA A 828 -10.63 12.19 15.54
N GLY A 829 -9.76 13.14 15.90
CA GLY A 829 -9.73 14.46 15.28
C GLY A 829 -9.28 14.42 13.81
N PRO A 830 -9.46 15.51 13.04
CA PRO A 830 -8.96 15.61 11.67
C PRO A 830 -7.46 15.25 11.60
N GLY A 831 -7.08 14.42 10.63
CA GLY A 831 -5.69 14.01 10.45
C GLY A 831 -5.16 13.01 11.49
N ARG A 832 -6.01 12.37 12.29
CA ARG A 832 -5.62 11.28 13.20
C ARG A 832 -6.26 9.97 12.79
N CYS A 833 -5.53 8.85 12.87
CA CYS A 833 -6.11 7.54 12.60
C CYS A 833 -6.97 7.04 13.78
N ARG A 834 -6.75 7.59 14.97
CA ARG A 834 -7.38 7.22 16.23
C ARG A 834 -7.12 8.28 17.31
N SER A 835 -8.10 8.54 18.17
CA SER A 835 -7.89 9.21 19.45
C SER A 835 -8.03 8.20 20.59
N LYS A 836 -6.91 7.85 21.24
CA LYS A 836 -6.93 6.86 22.32
C LYS A 836 -7.67 7.36 23.54
N ILE A 837 -8.46 6.49 24.16
CA ILE A 837 -9.06 6.74 25.46
C ILE A 837 -7.97 6.53 26.51
N THR A 838 -7.70 7.57 27.29
CA THR A 838 -6.58 7.60 28.23
C THR A 838 -7.00 7.36 29.69
N SER A 839 -8.29 7.27 30.00
CA SER A 839 -8.78 6.91 31.35
C SER A 839 -9.21 5.45 31.41
N ARG A 840 -8.83 4.75 32.49
CA ARG A 840 -9.33 3.37 32.75
C ARG A 840 -10.85 3.32 32.86
N THR A 841 -11.45 4.32 33.50
CA THR A 841 -12.91 4.41 33.68
C THR A 841 -13.61 4.52 32.33
N GLU A 842 -13.09 5.36 31.43
CA GLU A 842 -13.67 5.54 30.10
C GLU A 842 -13.42 4.33 29.19
N LEU A 843 -12.26 3.68 29.29
CA LEU A 843 -12.00 2.41 28.59
C LEU A 843 -13.02 1.35 28.99
N MET A 844 -13.31 1.22 30.29
CA MET A 844 -14.31 0.27 30.79
C MET A 844 -15.74 0.66 30.37
N ALA A 845 -16.05 1.96 30.31
CA ALA A 845 -17.35 2.43 29.81
C ALA A 845 -17.54 2.09 28.33
N ALA A 846 -16.51 2.30 27.50
CA ALA A 846 -16.53 1.96 26.08
C ALA A 846 -16.60 0.45 25.83
N ALA A 847 -15.87 -0.36 26.62
CA ALA A 847 -15.95 -1.82 26.57
C ALA A 847 -17.36 -2.37 26.79
N GLY A 848 -18.15 -1.71 27.66
CA GLY A 848 -19.53 -2.09 27.99
C GLY A 848 -20.60 -1.46 27.10
N ASP A 849 -20.24 -0.64 26.12
CA ASP A 849 -21.20 0.10 25.29
C ASP A 849 -21.70 -0.76 24.12
N LEU A 850 -22.76 -1.53 24.38
CA LEU A 850 -23.39 -2.42 23.39
C LEU A 850 -24.01 -1.68 22.20
N SER A 851 -24.22 -0.35 22.27
CA SER A 851 -24.75 0.40 21.13
C SER A 851 -23.79 0.45 19.94
N LEU A 852 -22.50 0.19 20.19
CA LEU A 852 -21.46 0.14 19.17
C LEU A 852 -21.46 -1.17 18.36
N ASP A 853 -22.16 -2.22 18.81
CA ASP A 853 -22.16 -3.53 18.15
C ASP A 853 -22.84 -3.50 16.78
N GLU A 854 -23.88 -2.69 16.59
CA GLU A 854 -24.57 -2.54 15.30
C GLU A 854 -23.66 -1.92 14.22
N SER A 855 -22.70 -1.08 14.62
CA SER A 855 -21.70 -0.50 13.70
C SER A 855 -20.54 -1.44 13.40
N LEU A 856 -20.33 -2.48 14.21
CA LEU A 856 -19.28 -3.49 14.00
C LEU A 856 -19.72 -4.57 13.00
N THR A 857 -21.02 -4.86 12.87
CA THR A 857 -21.55 -5.92 12.00
C THR A 857 -21.62 -5.54 10.52
N ASP A 858 -21.69 -4.25 10.18
CA ASP A 858 -21.74 -3.75 8.79
C ASP A 858 -20.39 -3.84 8.05
N THR A 859 -19.30 -4.17 8.75
CA THR A 859 -17.93 -4.16 8.19
C THR A 859 -17.35 -5.53 7.90
N SER A 860 -18.01 -6.63 8.30
CA SER A 860 -17.40 -7.98 8.31
C SER A 860 -18.03 -9.00 7.36
N ALA A 861 -18.88 -8.60 6.43
CA ALA A 861 -19.50 -9.51 5.47
C ALA A 861 -19.46 -8.95 4.05
N ASN A 862 -18.38 -9.20 3.31
CA ASN A 862 -18.41 -9.34 1.84
C ASN A 862 -17.13 -10.01 1.30
N SER A 863 -17.25 -11.33 1.10
CA SER A 863 -16.79 -12.17 -0.03
C SER A 863 -15.32 -12.23 -0.49
N SER A 864 -14.77 -13.45 -0.50
CA SER A 864 -13.95 -13.97 -1.61
C SER A 864 -14.27 -15.46 -1.86
N GLU A 865 -15.01 -15.77 -2.91
CA GLU A 865 -15.12 -17.14 -3.45
C GLU A 865 -14.03 -17.35 -4.53
N GLY A 866 -13.13 -18.33 -4.31
CA GLY A 866 -12.50 -19.15 -5.35
C GLY A 866 -11.51 -18.53 -6.36
N LEU A 867 -10.41 -17.91 -5.94
CA LEU A 867 -9.26 -17.63 -6.83
C LEU A 867 -8.48 -18.93 -7.12
N ALA A 868 -8.19 -19.27 -8.39
CA ALA A 868 -7.48 -20.51 -8.79
C ALA A 868 -7.96 -21.80 -8.07
N PRO A 869 -9.26 -22.17 -8.18
CA PRO A 869 -9.81 -23.32 -7.48
C PRO A 869 -9.14 -24.62 -7.96
N GLY A 870 -8.49 -25.35 -7.04
CA GLY A 870 -7.84 -26.63 -7.34
C GLY A 870 -6.34 -26.58 -7.64
N LEU A 871 -5.71 -25.41 -7.60
CA LEU A 871 -4.25 -25.27 -7.59
C LEU A 871 -3.74 -25.15 -6.14
N PRO A 872 -2.99 -26.13 -5.61
CA PRO A 872 -2.36 -25.97 -4.31
C PRO A 872 -1.37 -24.81 -4.31
N VAL A 873 -1.53 -23.88 -3.37
CA VAL A 873 -0.70 -22.68 -3.25
C VAL A 873 0.14 -22.76 -2.00
N THR A 874 1.42 -22.40 -2.08
CA THR A 874 2.28 -22.19 -0.92
C THR A 874 2.83 -20.78 -0.95
N VAL A 875 2.51 -19.98 0.07
CA VAL A 875 3.10 -18.66 0.29
C VAL A 875 4.37 -18.83 1.12
N LEU A 876 5.52 -18.73 0.47
CA LEU A 876 6.81 -18.71 1.14
C LEU A 876 7.16 -17.26 1.52
N PHE A 877 7.70 -17.04 2.72
CA PHE A 877 8.17 -15.70 3.08
C PHE A 877 9.60 -15.69 3.64
N GLY A 878 10.35 -14.67 3.23
CA GLY A 878 11.68 -14.32 3.74
C GLY A 878 11.63 -12.97 4.43
N THR A 879 11.89 -12.92 5.73
CA THR A 879 11.75 -11.69 6.50
C THR A 879 12.86 -11.51 7.53
N GLU A 880 13.37 -10.28 7.67
CA GLU A 880 14.21 -9.91 8.81
C GLU A 880 13.34 -9.43 9.97
N SER A 881 12.38 -8.56 9.65
CA SER A 881 11.58 -7.83 10.63
C SER A 881 10.09 -8.24 10.73
N GLY A 882 9.70 -9.40 10.21
CA GLY A 882 8.32 -9.87 10.19
C GLY A 882 7.40 -9.24 9.12
N ASN A 883 7.84 -8.19 8.40
CA ASN A 883 7.01 -7.53 7.38
C ASN A 883 6.59 -8.47 6.24
N ALA A 884 7.49 -9.33 5.74
CA ALA A 884 7.12 -10.27 4.68
C ALA A 884 6.17 -11.38 5.15
N GLU A 885 6.23 -11.76 6.43
CA GLU A 885 5.22 -12.67 7.00
C GLU A 885 3.87 -11.98 7.12
N LEU A 886 3.80 -10.74 7.63
CA LEU A 886 2.56 -9.96 7.68
C LEU A 886 1.87 -9.94 6.33
N VAL A 887 2.63 -9.62 5.30
CA VAL A 887 2.15 -9.60 3.93
C VAL A 887 1.70 -11.00 3.48
N ALA A 888 2.48 -12.05 3.75
CA ALA A 888 2.11 -13.43 3.41
C ALA A 888 0.82 -13.90 4.11
N GLU A 889 0.59 -13.49 5.36
CA GLU A 889 -0.62 -13.80 6.10
C GLU A 889 -1.83 -13.00 5.64
N GLU A 890 -1.62 -11.73 5.26
CA GLU A 890 -2.66 -10.91 4.62
C GLU A 890 -3.08 -11.51 3.28
N ILE A 891 -2.11 -11.98 2.48
CA ILE A 891 -2.38 -12.80 1.30
C ILE A 891 -3.17 -14.05 1.68
N GLY A 892 -2.77 -14.77 2.73
CA GLY A 892 -3.49 -15.95 3.16
C GLY A 892 -4.95 -15.70 3.50
N THR A 893 -5.24 -14.60 4.21
CA THR A 893 -6.61 -14.17 4.51
C THR A 893 -7.35 -13.72 3.26
N PHE A 894 -6.67 -13.00 2.37
CA PHE A 894 -7.21 -12.59 1.09
C PHE A 894 -7.63 -13.79 0.22
N LEU A 895 -6.91 -14.91 0.30
CA LEU A 895 -7.23 -16.15 -0.40
C LEU A 895 -8.31 -16.99 0.29
N GLY A 896 -8.68 -16.65 1.52
CA GLY A 896 -9.72 -17.32 2.31
C GLY A 896 -9.33 -18.71 2.83
N ASP A 897 -10.30 -19.40 3.45
CA ASP A 897 -10.10 -20.75 4.00
C ASP A 897 -10.03 -21.79 2.86
N ARG A 898 -8.81 -22.06 2.40
CA ARG A 898 -8.50 -23.10 1.42
C ARG A 898 -7.74 -24.25 2.06
N ASP A 899 -8.19 -25.49 1.87
CA ASP A 899 -7.52 -26.69 2.38
C ASP A 899 -6.14 -26.94 1.74
N ASP A 900 -5.88 -26.33 0.58
CA ASP A 900 -4.66 -26.47 -0.22
C ASP A 900 -3.69 -25.28 -0.10
N LEU A 901 -3.98 -24.31 0.76
CA LEU A 901 -3.13 -23.15 1.03
C LEU A 901 -2.17 -23.41 2.19
N GLU A 902 -0.88 -23.24 1.93
CA GLU A 902 0.17 -23.28 2.95
C GLU A 902 0.86 -21.93 3.04
N ILE A 903 1.23 -21.49 4.24
CA ILE A 903 2.05 -20.30 4.46
C ILE A 903 3.25 -20.72 5.28
N THR A 904 4.46 -20.54 4.75
CA THR A 904 5.67 -21.13 5.33
C THR A 904 6.85 -20.16 5.30
N ASP A 905 7.62 -20.16 6.38
CA ASP A 905 8.86 -19.41 6.47
C ASP A 905 9.93 -20.08 5.62
N LEU A 906 10.70 -19.31 4.84
CA LEU A 906 11.84 -19.83 4.08
C LEU A 906 12.92 -20.46 4.99
N ALA A 907 12.90 -20.19 6.30
CA ALA A 907 13.81 -20.82 7.26
C ALA A 907 13.44 -22.28 7.57
N GLU A 908 12.21 -22.70 7.28
CA GLU A 908 11.67 -24.02 7.59
C GLU A 908 11.61 -24.94 6.37
N VAL A 909 11.98 -24.43 5.20
CA VAL A 909 11.91 -25.13 3.91
C VAL A 909 13.32 -25.20 3.32
N THR A 910 13.66 -26.29 2.66
CA THR A 910 14.85 -26.39 1.81
C THR A 910 14.43 -26.45 0.35
N PRO A 911 15.28 -26.06 -0.62
CA PRO A 911 14.93 -26.17 -2.04
C PRO A 911 14.60 -27.59 -2.49
N ASP A 912 15.12 -28.61 -1.80
CA ASP A 912 14.83 -30.03 -2.05
C ASP A 912 13.37 -30.40 -1.67
N ASP A 913 12.68 -29.56 -0.85
CA ASP A 913 11.31 -29.79 -0.37
C ASP A 913 10.23 -29.17 -1.28
N LEU A 914 10.63 -28.46 -2.35
CA LEU A 914 9.67 -27.85 -3.28
C LEU A 914 8.99 -28.93 -4.13
N ASP A 915 7.67 -28.89 -4.16
CA ASP A 915 6.79 -29.81 -4.87
C ASP A 915 6.31 -29.18 -6.19
N PRO A 916 6.59 -29.79 -7.35
CA PRO A 916 6.16 -29.27 -8.65
C PRO A 916 4.63 -29.26 -8.83
N GLU A 917 3.86 -29.96 -7.99
CA GLU A 917 2.39 -29.89 -8.02
C GLU A 917 1.83 -28.60 -7.38
N ARG A 918 2.67 -27.81 -6.70
CA ARG A 918 2.29 -26.59 -5.99
C ARG A 918 2.77 -25.33 -6.70
N PHE A 919 2.03 -24.25 -6.53
CA PHE A 919 2.44 -22.93 -6.96
C PHE A 919 2.97 -22.10 -5.80
N TYR A 920 4.14 -21.49 -5.97
CA TYR A 920 4.83 -20.78 -4.89
C TYR A 920 4.72 -19.25 -5.01
N LEU A 921 4.08 -18.61 -4.04
CA LEU A 921 4.12 -17.14 -3.88
C LEU A 921 5.23 -16.79 -2.90
N ILE A 922 6.30 -16.14 -3.35
CA ILE A 922 7.46 -15.82 -2.50
C ILE A 922 7.46 -14.34 -2.12
N ILE A 923 7.22 -14.06 -0.85
CA ILE A 923 7.24 -12.70 -0.31
C ILE A 923 8.55 -12.47 0.42
N CYS A 924 9.43 -11.62 -0.09
CA CYS A 924 10.79 -11.51 0.46
C CYS A 924 11.23 -10.05 0.65
N SER A 925 11.60 -9.73 1.89
CA SER A 925 12.21 -8.46 2.26
C SER A 925 13.66 -8.35 1.79
N THR A 926 14.16 -7.13 1.66
CA THR A 926 15.60 -6.88 1.49
C THR A 926 16.23 -6.42 2.80
N TYR A 927 17.45 -6.87 3.08
CA TYR A 927 18.18 -6.51 4.30
C TYR A 927 19.56 -5.89 4.00
N GLY A 928 19.98 -4.96 4.87
CA GLY A 928 21.32 -4.36 4.82
C GLY A 928 21.66 -3.74 3.46
N ASP A 929 22.79 -4.16 2.90
CA ASP A 929 23.31 -3.70 1.60
C ASP A 929 22.74 -4.48 0.41
N GLY A 930 21.48 -4.94 0.51
CA GLY A 930 20.77 -5.63 -0.56
C GLY A 930 20.75 -7.15 -0.45
N ASP A 931 21.08 -7.70 0.72
CA ASP A 931 21.11 -9.15 0.96
C ASP A 931 19.71 -9.73 1.19
N VAL A 932 19.60 -11.06 1.05
CA VAL A 932 18.44 -11.82 1.52
C VAL A 932 18.31 -11.71 3.05
N PRO A 933 17.09 -11.69 3.60
CA PRO A 933 16.88 -11.63 5.03
C PRO A 933 17.31 -12.94 5.68
N ARG A 934 17.60 -12.91 6.98
CA ARG A 934 18.13 -14.04 7.74
C ARG A 934 17.28 -15.30 7.60
N SER A 935 15.96 -15.15 7.54
CA SER A 935 15.06 -16.30 7.39
C SER A 935 15.14 -16.96 6.00
N ALA A 936 15.71 -16.29 4.99
CA ALA A 936 15.93 -16.85 3.65
C ALA A 936 17.39 -17.21 3.36
N THR A 937 18.34 -16.93 4.28
CA THR A 937 19.78 -17.10 4.03
C THR A 937 20.16 -18.54 3.71
N ASP A 938 19.73 -19.51 4.51
CA ASP A 938 20.14 -20.91 4.33
C ASP A 938 19.53 -21.52 3.06
N PHE A 939 18.27 -21.17 2.74
CA PHE A 939 17.61 -21.53 1.49
C PHE A 939 18.39 -20.99 0.28
N TYR A 940 18.73 -19.69 0.31
CA TYR A 940 19.50 -19.04 -0.76
C TYR A 940 20.92 -19.60 -0.91
N GLN A 941 21.63 -19.86 0.19
CA GLN A 941 22.98 -20.46 0.14
C GLN A 941 22.95 -21.89 -0.39
N THR A 942 21.89 -22.65 -0.07
CA THR A 942 21.68 -24.00 -0.60
C THR A 942 21.52 -23.95 -2.12
N LEU A 943 20.69 -23.05 -2.65
CA LEU A 943 20.57 -22.81 -4.09
C LEU A 943 21.90 -22.40 -4.75
N LYS A 944 22.76 -21.64 -4.06
CA LYS A 944 24.05 -21.19 -4.62
C LYS A 944 25.12 -22.29 -4.65
N THR A 945 25.12 -23.18 -3.66
CA THR A 945 26.25 -24.09 -3.42
C THR A 945 25.99 -25.53 -3.85
N ARG A 946 24.74 -26.00 -3.84
CA ARG A 946 24.38 -27.37 -4.18
C ARG A 946 23.76 -27.46 -5.57
N ASP A 947 24.06 -28.54 -6.28
CA ASP A 947 23.47 -28.81 -7.59
C ASP A 947 22.09 -29.44 -7.43
N ILE A 948 21.06 -28.60 -7.43
CA ILE A 948 19.65 -28.97 -7.22
C ILE A 948 18.91 -28.71 -8.52
N ASP A 949 18.10 -29.67 -8.96
CA ASP A 949 17.26 -29.56 -10.14
C ASP A 949 15.84 -29.16 -9.71
N LEU A 950 15.41 -27.96 -10.09
CA LEU A 950 14.09 -27.41 -9.79
C LEU A 950 13.21 -27.32 -11.04
N GLN A 951 13.51 -28.11 -12.09
CA GLN A 951 12.64 -28.19 -13.26
C GLN A 951 11.21 -28.57 -12.86
N GLY A 952 10.24 -27.76 -13.29
CA GLY A 952 8.83 -27.93 -12.99
C GLY A 952 8.32 -27.16 -11.78
N ILE A 953 9.21 -26.55 -10.98
CA ILE A 953 8.80 -25.62 -9.91
C ILE A 953 8.36 -24.30 -10.53
N ARG A 954 7.18 -23.82 -10.14
CA ARG A 954 6.57 -22.58 -10.61
C ARG A 954 6.37 -21.61 -9.45
N PHE A 955 6.77 -20.35 -9.64
CA PHE A 955 6.71 -19.37 -8.55
C PHE A 955 6.50 -17.93 -9.04
N ALA A 956 6.03 -17.05 -8.16
CA ALA A 956 6.03 -15.60 -8.36
C ALA A 956 6.64 -14.90 -7.13
N VAL A 957 7.25 -13.73 -7.30
CA VAL A 957 7.94 -13.02 -6.21
C VAL A 957 7.38 -11.62 -5.96
N PHE A 958 7.13 -11.31 -4.69
CA PHE A 958 6.81 -9.97 -4.21
C PHE A 958 7.94 -9.46 -3.30
N GLY A 959 8.66 -8.44 -3.78
CA GLY A 959 9.79 -7.84 -3.09
C GLY A 959 9.40 -6.67 -2.20
N LEU A 960 9.75 -6.74 -0.92
CA LEU A 960 9.60 -5.61 0.02
C LEU A 960 10.94 -4.88 0.17
N GLY A 961 10.98 -3.60 -0.14
CA GLY A 961 12.18 -2.76 -0.05
C GLY A 961 11.84 -1.31 0.28
N ASP A 962 12.87 -0.45 0.39
CA ASP A 962 12.71 0.99 0.57
C ASP A 962 13.43 1.71 -0.59
N ALA A 963 12.68 2.49 -1.37
CA ALA A 963 13.17 3.14 -2.58
C ALA A 963 14.22 4.23 -2.30
N SER A 964 14.32 4.70 -1.04
CA SER A 964 15.40 5.60 -0.64
C SER A 964 16.78 4.93 -0.70
N TYR A 965 16.84 3.60 -0.71
CA TYR A 965 18.04 2.83 -0.98
C TYR A 965 18.16 2.50 -2.47
N THR A 966 18.42 3.53 -3.29
CA THR A 966 18.49 3.46 -4.75
C THR A 966 19.36 2.34 -5.33
N ARG A 967 20.37 1.85 -4.59
CA ARG A 967 21.27 0.78 -5.04
C ARG A 967 20.82 -0.63 -4.66
N THR A 968 19.95 -0.76 -3.66
CA THR A 968 19.62 -2.04 -3.02
C THR A 968 18.12 -2.25 -2.87
N TYR A 969 17.30 -1.37 -3.45
CA TYR A 969 15.85 -1.45 -3.42
C TYR A 969 15.34 -2.80 -3.98
N SER A 970 14.70 -3.59 -3.11
CA SER A 970 14.21 -4.96 -3.38
C SER A 970 15.28 -5.97 -3.83
N ARG A 971 16.57 -5.70 -3.61
CA ARG A 971 17.65 -6.56 -4.09
C ARG A 971 17.64 -7.97 -3.48
N GLY A 972 17.21 -8.14 -2.23
CA GLY A 972 17.18 -9.44 -1.55
C GLY A 972 16.26 -10.44 -2.25
N SER A 973 15.06 -10.00 -2.64
CA SER A 973 14.09 -10.81 -3.38
C SER A 973 14.52 -11.05 -4.83
N GLU A 974 15.21 -10.11 -5.47
CA GLU A 974 15.85 -10.34 -6.79
C GLU A 974 16.92 -11.45 -6.72
N LEU A 975 17.81 -11.42 -5.72
CA LEU A 975 18.85 -12.44 -5.54
C LEU A 975 18.25 -13.84 -5.39
N LEU A 976 17.14 -13.93 -4.66
CA LEU A 976 16.42 -15.19 -4.47
C LEU A 976 15.81 -15.69 -5.78
N THR A 977 15.22 -14.78 -6.57
CA THR A 977 14.67 -15.07 -7.91
C THR A 977 15.75 -15.60 -8.85
N GLU A 978 16.87 -14.87 -8.97
CA GLU A 978 18.03 -15.25 -9.80
C GLU A 978 18.56 -16.65 -9.43
N ALA A 979 18.57 -16.98 -8.13
CA ALA A 979 19.07 -18.27 -7.65
C ALA A 979 18.11 -19.45 -7.94
N LEU A 980 16.79 -19.22 -7.91
CA LEU A 980 15.79 -20.22 -8.26
C LEU A 980 15.81 -20.52 -9.77
N GLU A 981 15.83 -19.48 -10.60
CA GLU A 981 15.87 -19.61 -12.06
C GLU A 981 17.17 -20.29 -12.54
N ALA A 982 18.30 -20.00 -11.90
CA ALA A 982 19.57 -20.68 -12.18
C ALA A 982 19.53 -22.20 -11.92
N ARG A 983 18.52 -22.69 -11.19
CA ARG A 983 18.28 -24.12 -10.89
C ARG A 983 17.13 -24.73 -11.70
N GLY A 984 16.55 -23.98 -12.65
CA GLY A 984 15.53 -24.48 -13.56
C GLY A 984 14.09 -24.28 -13.10
N ALA A 985 13.86 -23.59 -11.97
CA ALA A 985 12.52 -23.12 -11.60
C ALA A 985 12.07 -22.00 -12.54
N VAL A 986 10.76 -21.89 -12.77
CA VAL A 986 10.17 -20.91 -13.70
C VAL A 986 9.42 -19.85 -12.90
N GLY A 987 9.84 -18.60 -13.06
CA GLY A 987 9.09 -17.43 -12.58
C GLY A 987 7.87 -17.20 -13.49
N GLU A 988 6.68 -17.30 -12.92
CA GLU A 988 5.40 -17.04 -13.61
C GLU A 988 4.78 -15.76 -13.02
N ALA A 989 4.25 -14.90 -13.90
CA ALA A 989 3.71 -13.57 -13.61
C ALA A 989 4.72 -12.45 -13.26
N GLU A 990 4.22 -11.21 -13.23
CA GLU A 990 5.03 -10.01 -13.05
C GLU A 990 5.61 -9.92 -11.62
N TYR A 991 6.89 -9.60 -11.52
CA TYR A 991 7.58 -9.40 -10.25
C TYR A 991 6.99 -8.20 -9.50
N GLY A 992 6.41 -8.43 -8.32
CA GLY A 992 5.83 -7.37 -7.51
C GLY A 992 6.88 -6.62 -6.69
N ARG A 993 6.75 -5.30 -6.56
CA ARG A 993 7.61 -4.45 -5.72
C ARG A 993 6.79 -3.55 -4.84
N HIS A 994 7.20 -3.46 -3.57
CA HIS A 994 6.65 -2.50 -2.62
C HIS A 994 7.74 -1.58 -2.08
N ASP A 995 7.45 -0.28 -2.03
CA ASP A 995 8.27 0.74 -1.39
C ASP A 995 7.74 1.02 0.03
N ALA A 996 8.57 0.74 1.04
CA ALA A 996 8.29 1.00 2.44
C ALA A 996 8.11 2.49 2.77
N GLY A 997 8.71 3.39 1.97
CA GLY A 997 8.48 4.83 2.06
C GLY A 997 7.23 5.32 1.33
N GLY A 998 6.55 4.44 0.59
CA GLY A 998 5.38 4.74 -0.21
C GLY A 998 4.08 4.85 0.60
N ALA A 999 3.08 5.51 0.01
CA ALA A 999 1.78 5.74 0.65
C ALA A 999 0.84 4.52 0.66
N VAL A 1000 1.17 3.46 -0.10
CA VAL A 1000 0.37 2.24 -0.20
C VAL A 1000 0.88 1.21 0.81
N PRO A 1001 0.04 0.66 1.71
CA PRO A 1001 0.43 -0.41 2.61
C PRO A 1001 0.92 -1.66 1.85
N ALA A 1002 1.97 -2.31 2.38
CA ALA A 1002 2.58 -3.49 1.76
C ALA A 1002 1.58 -4.63 1.53
N ALA A 1003 0.69 -4.87 2.49
CA ALA A 1003 -0.34 -5.91 2.42
C ALA A 1003 -1.36 -5.63 1.32
N GLU A 1004 -1.81 -4.38 1.16
CA GLU A 1004 -2.75 -3.99 0.11
C GLU A 1004 -2.15 -4.26 -1.27
N ALA A 1005 -0.93 -3.76 -1.51
CA ALA A 1005 -0.21 -3.97 -2.77
C ALA A 1005 0.05 -5.46 -3.06
N ALA A 1006 0.32 -6.26 -2.02
CA ALA A 1006 0.63 -7.68 -2.18
C ALA A 1006 -0.62 -8.55 -2.39
N CYS A 1007 -1.76 -8.22 -1.79
CA CYS A 1007 -3.03 -8.90 -2.06
C CYS A 1007 -3.50 -8.60 -3.49
N GLU A 1008 -3.40 -7.34 -3.92
CA GLU A 1008 -3.67 -6.94 -5.32
C GLU A 1008 -2.76 -7.69 -6.30
N TRP A 1009 -1.46 -7.74 -6.00
CA TRP A 1009 -0.49 -8.51 -6.79
C TRP A 1009 -0.83 -10.01 -6.82
N THR A 1010 -1.14 -10.60 -5.65
CA THR A 1010 -1.50 -12.02 -5.53
C THR A 1010 -2.74 -12.37 -6.33
N GLU A 1011 -3.73 -11.49 -6.33
CA GLU A 1011 -4.92 -11.63 -7.16
C GLU A 1011 -4.56 -11.72 -8.65
N GLY A 1012 -3.70 -10.82 -9.13
CA GLY A 1012 -3.22 -10.83 -10.51
C GLY A 1012 -2.44 -12.11 -10.86
N VAL A 1013 -1.53 -12.54 -9.96
CA VAL A 1013 -0.73 -13.76 -10.15
C VAL A 1013 -1.63 -14.99 -10.24
N LEU A 1014 -2.47 -15.23 -9.24
CA LEU A 1014 -3.29 -16.45 -9.19
C LEU A 1014 -4.40 -16.46 -10.24
N THR A 1015 -4.88 -15.29 -10.67
CA THR A 1015 -5.78 -15.22 -11.82
C THR A 1015 -5.07 -15.71 -13.08
N THR A 1016 -3.84 -15.24 -13.32
CA THR A 1016 -3.03 -15.62 -14.49
C THR A 1016 -2.68 -17.11 -14.49
N VAL A 1017 -2.18 -17.63 -13.37
CA VAL A 1017 -1.78 -19.04 -13.24
C VAL A 1017 -2.99 -19.98 -13.25
N GLY A 1018 -4.10 -19.55 -12.63
CA GLY A 1018 -5.35 -20.31 -12.65
C GLY A 1018 -5.92 -20.47 -14.05
N THR A 1019 -5.79 -19.46 -14.91
CA THR A 1019 -6.23 -19.54 -16.31
C THR A 1019 -5.36 -20.46 -17.15
N GLU A 1020 -4.04 -20.52 -16.90
CA GLU A 1020 -3.14 -21.45 -17.59
C GLU A 1020 -3.40 -22.92 -17.25
N LEU A 1021 -3.74 -23.23 -15.98
CA LEU A 1021 -4.08 -24.59 -15.55
C LEU A 1021 -5.44 -25.08 -16.06
N ALA A 1022 -6.39 -24.18 -16.27
CA ALA A 1022 -7.68 -24.52 -16.86
C ALA A 1022 -7.60 -24.77 -18.37
N ALA A 1023 -6.51 -24.33 -19.02
CA ALA A 1023 -6.24 -24.50 -20.45
C ALA A 1023 -5.49 -25.81 -20.79
N VAL A 1024 -4.98 -26.54 -19.79
CA VAL A 1024 -4.31 -27.87 -19.90
C VAL A 1024 -5.27 -28.99 -19.53
#